data_AF-A0A2M6U850-F1
#
_entry.id   AF-A0A2M6U850-F1
#
_cell.length_a   1.000
_cell.length_b   1.000
_cell.length_c   1.000
_cell.angle_alpha   90.00
_cell.angle_beta   90.00
_cell.angle_gamma   90.00
#
_symmetry.space_group_name_H-M   'P 1'
#
loop_
_entity.id
_entity.type
_entity.pdbx_description
1 polymer ?
#
loop_
_entity_poly.entity_id
_entity_poly.type
_entity_poly.pdbx_seq_one_letter_code
_entity_poly.pdbx_strand_id
1 'polypeptide(L)'
;MLPTRDNHYVPRWYQAGFFEPGRNTLAYLDLKPPQKTLDDGRVITGNSLIHWPTSRCFQQKDLYSTFFGTIVSDEIERKLFGDLDAKGAQAVRAFCKDDQGGWHQHFQTLFQYIDAQKIRTPKGLDWLQAQYPALTQNDLMFEMQGIRSMHCTIWAEGVREIASAEDSDIKFIISDHPVTIYNHAVPPAGALCAYPLDPSTALKASQTIFPLSRDFCLILTNLEYAQKPDVNPLEKRTFARNYRQSMVRTDAFIHSRKLAASDVARINRIIRARARRFIAAGRKEWLHPDETEDWRECRHTLLPPENELFHYGGEMYVKYEGGHVHYQDAFGRTEQERDYLKKPVSAKPLRPNDICGCGSGRRFKDCCASKPPTLRPTWTERSIRERNIMFSNALQKVLGTAKNEKDWVTIRREMTDEKIAKIYSMYEGLWPEETDLLKLLPKPDGMPRAVYTGAIHPDAIGEYALGASLYFGELIIQHPFVNARTLQPKYNPVKTPSAYRQEVLKSIAFLYTVMPLVDLGLVNLIPDPCDFDMHLRQQMLYMARSRSAGVDPKIYEDDRTRALMREDTQRGLMSMPQRVLLSQMKKAFPDKSEAEREDLLQAMLRLQEQDPLAVLQQEPFESGKVGGSLGTAKLAPNFEMAMYLAQATGASIVTDSPARWQEMLMAAARTGRIPTVALPELARAMRQSSFAFPQTSSDIARLSFDDTFATYRQIMRDTFKYVTKLSDQSRKPNVEQGLASRFTRMQARAQQVLQKANIPLEQARMIGMLFEGGIQDNTVNRLLLMSSSENHLPNVPMVFHIEPGKVAGSKN
;
A
#
# COMPACT_ATOMS: atom_id res chain seq x y z
N MET A 1 -3.59 42.95 -1.07
CA MET A 1 -2.34 42.48 -1.70
C MET A 1 -2.71 41.68 -2.94
N LEU A 2 -2.07 41.93 -4.07
CA LEU A 2 -2.20 41.07 -5.25
C LEU A 2 -1.51 39.72 -4.97
N PRO A 3 -2.05 38.58 -5.44
CA PRO A 3 -1.45 37.27 -5.21
C PRO A 3 -0.08 37.18 -5.88
N THR A 4 0.88 36.54 -5.22
CA THR A 4 2.21 36.28 -5.80
C THR A 4 2.06 35.25 -6.91
N ARG A 5 2.37 35.64 -8.15
CA ARG A 5 2.22 34.78 -9.33
C ARG A 5 3.53 34.17 -9.79
N ASP A 6 4.66 34.79 -9.54
CA ASP A 6 5.97 34.21 -9.89
C ASP A 6 6.48 33.37 -8.72
N ASN A 7 6.34 32.05 -8.83
CA ASN A 7 6.75 31.12 -7.79
C ASN A 7 8.22 30.74 -7.97
N HIS A 8 9.05 31.05 -6.96
CA HIS A 8 10.44 30.61 -6.93
C HIS A 8 10.53 29.18 -6.42
N TYR A 9 10.59 28.21 -7.34
CA TYR A 9 10.70 26.80 -6.97
C TYR A 9 12.09 26.42 -6.45
N VAL A 10 13.08 27.28 -6.64
CA VAL A 10 14.33 27.30 -5.87
C VAL A 10 14.39 28.64 -5.13
N PRO A 11 14.38 28.69 -3.79
CA PRO A 11 14.26 29.95 -3.05
C PRO A 11 15.41 30.90 -3.29
N ARG A 12 15.09 32.19 -3.37
CA ARG A 12 16.08 33.25 -3.60
C ARG A 12 17.20 33.27 -2.54
N TRP A 13 16.88 33.00 -1.27
CA TRP A 13 17.87 32.94 -0.20
C TRP A 13 18.86 31.79 -0.40
N TYR A 14 18.40 30.65 -0.92
CA TYR A 14 19.22 29.48 -1.17
C TYR A 14 20.13 29.71 -2.38
N GLN A 15 19.57 30.28 -3.46
CA GLN A 15 20.36 30.69 -4.63
C GLN A 15 21.49 31.67 -4.26
N ALA A 16 21.27 32.58 -3.30
CA ALA A 16 22.28 33.53 -2.86
C ALA A 16 23.50 32.87 -2.20
N GLY A 17 23.36 31.63 -1.69
CA GLY A 17 24.47 30.82 -1.18
C GLY A 17 25.48 30.39 -2.26
N PHE A 18 25.19 30.67 -3.53
CA PHE A 18 26.04 30.31 -4.68
C PHE A 18 26.76 31.52 -5.32
N PHE A 19 26.63 32.72 -4.74
CA PHE A 19 27.31 33.90 -5.25
C PHE A 19 28.83 33.83 -5.07
N GLU A 20 29.56 34.46 -6.00
CA GLU A 20 30.95 34.84 -5.72
C GLU A 20 30.99 35.91 -4.61
N PRO A 21 32.10 35.98 -3.84
CA PRO A 21 32.26 37.02 -2.84
C PRO A 21 32.18 38.39 -3.50
N GLY A 22 31.36 39.29 -2.96
CA GLY A 22 31.14 40.63 -3.51
C GLY A 22 30.24 40.70 -4.76
N ARG A 23 29.63 39.59 -5.21
CA ARG A 23 28.65 39.58 -6.30
C ARG A 23 27.23 39.32 -5.79
N ASN A 24 26.25 39.70 -6.60
CA ASN A 24 24.81 39.50 -6.33
C ASN A 24 24.06 38.89 -7.54
N THR A 25 24.80 38.34 -8.51
CA THR A 25 24.26 37.68 -9.70
C THR A 25 24.87 36.29 -9.87
N LEU A 26 24.13 35.41 -10.54
CA LEU A 26 24.57 34.09 -10.95
C LEU A 26 24.74 34.07 -12.48
N ALA A 27 25.76 33.36 -12.96
CA ALA A 27 25.77 32.87 -14.33
C ALA A 27 24.65 31.83 -14.46
N TYR A 28 23.62 32.10 -15.26
CA TYR A 28 22.42 31.29 -15.42
C TYR A 28 22.37 30.75 -16.85
N LEU A 29 22.42 29.43 -16.99
CA LEU A 29 22.51 28.72 -18.26
C LEU A 29 21.22 27.93 -18.55
N ASP A 30 20.60 28.21 -19.68
CA ASP A 30 19.55 27.39 -20.30
C ASP A 30 20.20 26.29 -21.15
N LEU A 31 20.02 25.04 -20.73
CA LEU A 31 20.48 23.84 -21.43
C LEU A 31 19.63 23.54 -22.67
N LYS A 32 18.43 24.14 -22.77
CA LYS A 32 17.49 23.98 -23.89
C LYS A 32 16.97 25.36 -24.33
N PRO A 33 17.87 26.23 -24.84
CA PRO A 33 17.51 27.58 -25.25
C PRO A 33 16.46 27.55 -26.38
N PRO A 34 15.53 28.51 -26.42
CA PRO A 34 14.50 28.57 -27.45
C PRO A 34 15.13 28.74 -28.83
N GLN A 35 14.59 27.99 -29.80
CA GLN A 35 14.98 28.05 -31.20
C GLN A 35 13.89 28.79 -31.99
N LYS A 36 14.30 29.70 -32.87
CA LYS A 36 13.40 30.42 -33.77
C LYS A 36 13.81 30.15 -35.21
N THR A 37 12.88 29.64 -36.01
CA THR A 37 13.04 29.56 -37.46
C THR A 37 12.75 30.93 -38.07
N LEU A 38 13.70 31.48 -38.81
CA LEU A 38 13.56 32.71 -39.57
C LEU A 38 12.78 32.46 -40.86
N ASP A 39 12.31 33.54 -41.49
CA ASP A 39 11.49 33.46 -42.72
C ASP A 39 12.23 32.81 -43.91
N ASP A 40 13.57 32.71 -43.82
CA ASP A 40 14.43 32.03 -44.79
C ASP A 40 14.76 30.57 -44.43
N GLY A 41 14.13 30.01 -43.39
CA GLY A 41 14.33 28.64 -42.92
C GLY A 41 15.53 28.43 -41.98
N ARG A 42 16.35 29.46 -41.70
CA ARG A 42 17.46 29.34 -40.75
C ARG A 42 16.94 29.27 -39.31
N VAL A 43 17.48 28.35 -38.51
CA VAL A 43 17.16 28.22 -37.09
C VAL A 43 18.20 28.99 -36.26
N ILE A 44 17.79 30.06 -35.61
CA ILE A 44 18.63 30.78 -34.62
C ILE A 44 18.31 30.30 -33.21
N THR A 45 19.36 30.15 -32.39
CA THR A 45 19.24 29.77 -30.99
C THR A 45 19.35 31.03 -30.12
N GLY A 46 18.41 31.23 -29.19
CA GLY A 46 18.45 32.36 -28.26
C GLY A 46 19.65 32.31 -27.32
N ASN A 47 19.94 33.43 -26.64
CA ASN A 47 21.00 33.50 -25.62
C ASN A 47 20.78 32.44 -24.54
N SER A 48 21.70 31.49 -24.43
CA SER A 48 21.64 30.40 -23.45
C SER A 48 22.22 30.80 -22.09
N LEU A 49 23.22 31.67 -22.05
CA LEU A 49 23.92 32.08 -20.83
C LEU A 49 23.69 33.57 -20.52
N ILE A 50 23.17 33.87 -19.34
CA ILE A 50 22.90 35.25 -18.88
C ILE A 50 23.32 35.41 -17.42
N HIS A 51 23.83 36.58 -17.04
CA HIS A 51 24.06 36.91 -15.63
C HIS A 51 22.82 37.58 -15.03
N TRP A 52 22.16 36.94 -14.05
CA TRP A 52 20.93 37.44 -13.45
C TRP A 52 20.95 37.43 -11.91
N PRO A 53 20.21 38.38 -11.28
CA PRO A 53 19.93 38.30 -9.86
C PRO A 53 18.97 37.15 -9.55
N THR A 54 18.94 36.71 -8.30
CA THR A 54 18.09 35.57 -7.86
C THR A 54 16.60 35.81 -8.04
N SER A 55 16.16 37.07 -8.14
CA SER A 55 14.78 37.45 -8.46
C SER A 55 14.32 37.10 -9.87
N ARG A 56 15.22 36.67 -10.76
CA ARG A 56 14.89 36.26 -12.14
C ARG A 56 15.24 34.80 -12.45
N CYS A 57 15.92 34.12 -11.54
CA CYS A 57 16.34 32.74 -11.72
C CYS A 57 15.37 31.77 -11.05
N PHE A 58 15.18 30.59 -11.65
CA PHE A 58 14.41 29.47 -11.10
C PHE A 58 13.01 29.85 -10.59
N GLN A 59 12.27 30.59 -11.41
CA GLN A 59 10.88 30.94 -11.15
C GLN A 59 9.98 30.48 -12.29
N GLN A 60 8.72 30.17 -11.97
CA GLN A 60 7.69 29.89 -12.94
C GLN A 60 6.38 30.49 -12.47
N LYS A 61 5.65 31.07 -13.42
CA LYS A 61 4.37 31.70 -13.13
C LYS A 61 3.28 30.67 -12.81
N ASP A 62 2.52 30.94 -11.77
CA ASP A 62 1.36 30.19 -11.26
C ASP A 62 1.64 28.69 -11.03
N LEU A 63 2.88 28.33 -10.69
CA LEU A 63 3.29 26.93 -10.49
C LEU A 63 2.59 26.29 -9.28
N TYR A 64 2.36 27.06 -8.21
CA TYR A 64 1.70 26.60 -6.99
C TYR A 64 0.37 27.26 -6.72
N SER A 65 -0.15 28.01 -7.67
CA SER A 65 -1.42 28.71 -7.52
C SER A 65 -2.58 27.74 -7.63
N THR A 66 -3.59 27.92 -6.78
CA THR A 66 -4.88 27.22 -6.88
C THR A 66 -5.93 28.16 -7.45
N PHE A 67 -6.87 27.59 -8.21
CA PHE A 67 -7.84 28.33 -9.01
C PHE A 67 -9.26 28.00 -8.58
N PHE A 68 -10.05 29.02 -8.27
CA PHE A 68 -11.48 28.91 -7.95
C PHE A 68 -12.27 29.82 -8.90
N GLY A 69 -12.60 29.29 -10.08
CA GLY A 69 -13.09 30.11 -11.18
C GLY A 69 -11.99 31.07 -11.67
N THR A 70 -12.24 32.38 -11.59
CA THR A 70 -11.25 33.42 -11.93
C THR A 70 -10.39 33.86 -10.75
N ILE A 71 -10.69 33.39 -9.53
CA ILE A 71 -9.95 33.75 -8.32
C ILE A 71 -8.71 32.87 -8.23
N VAL A 72 -7.54 33.52 -8.11
CA VAL A 72 -6.24 32.89 -7.92
C VAL A 72 -5.85 32.99 -6.45
N SER A 73 -5.49 31.86 -5.84
CA SER A 73 -4.99 31.79 -4.47
C SER A 73 -3.51 31.44 -4.45
N ASP A 74 -2.73 32.17 -3.66
CA ASP A 74 -1.29 31.96 -3.43
C ASP A 74 -0.99 31.37 -2.04
N GLU A 75 -1.99 30.77 -1.38
CA GLU A 75 -1.83 30.28 -0.01
C GLU A 75 -0.75 29.21 0.14
N ILE A 76 -0.52 28.40 -0.90
CA ILE A 76 0.55 27.38 -0.88
C ILE A 76 1.92 28.05 -0.84
N GLU A 77 2.15 29.07 -1.66
CA GLU A 77 3.39 29.86 -1.60
C GLU A 77 3.54 30.52 -0.22
N ARG A 78 2.50 31.22 0.24
CA ARG A 78 2.58 32.08 1.43
C ARG A 78 2.61 31.30 2.74
N LYS A 79 1.75 30.31 2.92
CA LYS A 79 1.57 29.59 4.20
C LYS A 79 2.43 28.34 4.27
N LEU A 80 2.50 27.56 3.19
CA LEU A 80 3.24 26.30 3.19
C LEU A 80 4.72 26.51 2.90
N PHE A 81 5.06 27.04 1.72
CA PHE A 81 6.45 27.21 1.33
C PHE A 81 7.13 28.34 2.09
N GLY A 82 6.41 29.40 2.47
CA GLY A 82 6.94 30.47 3.32
C GLY A 82 7.50 29.97 4.66
N ASP A 83 6.74 29.14 5.39
CA ASP A 83 7.20 28.55 6.67
C ASP A 83 8.35 27.55 6.45
N LEU A 84 8.23 26.70 5.43
CA LEU A 84 9.26 25.72 5.07
C LEU A 84 10.58 26.39 4.68
N ASP A 85 10.55 27.47 3.90
CA ASP A 85 11.74 28.17 3.45
C ASP A 85 12.38 28.94 4.60
N ALA A 86 11.60 29.52 5.53
CA ALA A 86 12.12 30.19 6.71
C ALA A 86 12.88 29.22 7.64
N LYS A 87 12.27 28.06 7.91
CA LYS A 87 12.89 27.00 8.72
C LYS A 87 14.06 26.32 7.99
N GLY A 88 13.90 26.06 6.68
CA GLY A 88 14.93 25.50 5.82
C GLY A 88 16.18 26.37 5.74
N ALA A 89 16.03 27.70 5.70
CA ALA A 89 17.17 28.63 5.72
C ALA A 89 17.99 28.54 7.00
N GLN A 90 17.34 28.33 8.15
CA GLN A 90 18.03 28.11 9.42
C GLN A 90 18.75 26.76 9.43
N ALA A 91 18.05 25.70 8.98
CA ALA A 91 18.62 24.37 8.91
C ALA A 91 19.86 24.31 8.01
N VAL A 92 19.77 24.74 6.74
CA VAL A 92 20.91 24.70 5.80
C VAL A 92 22.13 25.45 6.37
N ARG A 93 21.93 26.62 7.00
CA ARG A 93 23.02 27.35 7.64
C ARG A 93 23.66 26.62 8.82
N ALA A 94 22.87 25.89 9.61
CA ALA A 94 23.39 25.08 10.71
C ALA A 94 24.24 23.92 10.18
N PHE A 95 23.84 23.29 9.08
CA PHE A 95 24.58 22.18 8.47
C PHE A 95 25.79 22.59 7.62
N CYS A 96 25.94 23.87 7.24
CA CYS A 96 27.20 24.38 6.68
C CYS A 96 28.29 24.64 7.74
N LYS A 97 27.96 24.46 9.03
CA LYS A 97 28.89 24.63 10.15
C LYS A 97 29.03 23.31 10.88
N ASP A 98 30.18 23.12 11.53
CA ASP A 98 30.41 22.01 12.44
C ASP A 98 29.80 22.32 13.84
N ASP A 99 28.47 22.34 13.90
CA ASP A 99 27.68 22.61 15.12
C ASP A 99 26.66 21.49 15.35
N GLN A 100 27.07 20.48 16.13
CA GLN A 100 26.23 19.32 16.45
C GLN A 100 24.93 19.69 17.18
N GLY A 101 24.92 20.75 17.99
CA GLY A 101 23.72 21.24 18.67
C GLY A 101 22.71 21.77 17.65
N GLY A 102 23.19 22.58 16.71
CA GLY A 102 22.42 23.05 15.55
C GLY A 102 21.93 21.90 14.66
N TRP A 103 22.75 20.88 14.44
CA TRP A 103 22.36 19.70 13.66
C TRP A 103 21.20 18.95 14.31
N HIS A 104 21.30 18.67 15.62
CA HIS A 104 20.24 18.00 16.35
C HIS A 104 18.92 18.79 16.29
N GLN A 105 18.98 20.09 16.59
CA GLN A 105 17.80 20.96 16.60
C GLN A 105 17.11 21.05 15.22
N HIS A 106 17.89 21.05 14.14
CA HIS A 106 17.39 21.25 12.79
C HIS A 106 17.31 19.96 11.94
N PHE A 107 17.59 18.78 12.51
CA PHE A 107 17.67 17.52 11.77
C PHE A 107 16.42 17.22 10.93
N GLN A 108 15.24 17.19 11.58
CA GLN A 108 13.97 16.95 10.88
C GLN A 108 13.66 18.04 9.86
N THR A 109 13.98 19.29 10.21
CA THR A 109 13.73 20.46 9.36
C THR A 109 14.53 20.39 8.06
N LEU A 110 15.80 19.96 8.13
CA LEU A 110 16.66 19.79 6.95
C LEU A 110 16.04 18.79 5.97
N PHE A 111 15.71 17.58 6.41
CA PHE A 111 15.16 16.55 5.52
C PHE A 111 13.79 16.92 4.96
N GLN A 112 12.92 17.54 5.78
CA GLN A 112 11.63 18.05 5.31
C GLN A 112 11.81 19.14 4.23
N TYR A 113 12.81 20.01 4.38
CA TYR A 113 13.14 21.03 3.39
C TYR A 113 13.67 20.42 2.10
N ILE A 114 14.61 19.46 2.18
CA ILE A 114 15.15 18.75 1.01
C ILE A 114 14.04 18.01 0.26
N ASP A 115 13.17 17.30 0.98
CA ASP A 115 12.04 16.57 0.38
C ASP A 115 11.07 17.53 -0.35
N ALA A 116 10.69 18.62 0.31
CA ALA A 116 9.87 19.66 -0.31
C ALA A 116 10.55 20.27 -1.54
N GLN A 117 11.87 20.51 -1.47
CA GLN A 117 12.66 21.06 -2.56
C GLN A 117 12.73 20.10 -3.76
N LYS A 118 12.72 18.78 -3.53
CA LYS A 118 12.63 17.78 -4.61
C LYS A 118 11.27 17.84 -5.29
N ILE A 119 10.19 17.82 -4.50
CA ILE A 119 8.81 17.69 -5.02
C ILE A 119 8.33 18.97 -5.71
N ARG A 120 8.66 20.16 -5.18
CA ARG A 120 8.08 21.42 -5.65
C ARG A 120 8.57 21.90 -7.03
N THR A 121 9.71 21.40 -7.49
CA THR A 121 10.25 21.81 -8.79
C THR A 121 9.32 21.40 -9.94
N PRO A 122 9.39 22.05 -11.12
CA PRO A 122 8.61 21.60 -12.27
C PRO A 122 8.83 20.12 -12.63
N LYS A 123 10.07 19.63 -12.52
CA LYS A 123 10.37 18.20 -12.71
C LYS A 123 9.69 17.32 -11.65
N GLY A 124 9.68 17.74 -10.39
CA GLY A 124 9.03 17.03 -9.29
C GLY A 124 7.49 16.99 -9.42
N LEU A 125 6.89 18.11 -9.83
CA LEU A 125 5.45 18.20 -10.09
C LEU A 125 5.04 17.38 -11.32
N ASP A 126 5.82 17.40 -12.40
CA ASP A 126 5.57 16.56 -13.57
C ASP A 126 5.75 15.06 -13.23
N TRP A 127 6.71 14.71 -12.37
CA TRP A 127 6.86 13.35 -11.84
C TRP A 127 5.63 12.93 -11.03
N LEU A 128 5.12 13.81 -10.16
CA LEU A 128 3.93 13.54 -9.36
C LEU A 128 2.72 13.36 -10.27
N GLN A 129 2.53 14.24 -11.25
CA GLN A 129 1.45 14.12 -12.22
C GLN A 129 1.49 12.79 -12.98
N ALA A 130 2.68 12.29 -13.32
CA ALA A 130 2.84 10.99 -13.98
C ALA A 130 2.46 9.78 -13.11
N GLN A 131 2.30 9.93 -11.78
CA GLN A 131 1.83 8.86 -10.91
C GLN A 131 0.29 8.70 -10.90
N TYR A 132 -0.43 9.61 -11.57
CA TYR A 132 -1.89 9.66 -11.56
C TYR A 132 -2.42 9.71 -13.01
N PRO A 133 -3.63 9.19 -13.30
CA PRO A 133 -4.22 9.26 -14.64
C PRO A 133 -4.42 10.68 -15.15
N ALA A 134 -4.92 11.53 -14.27
CA ALA A 134 -5.24 12.91 -14.54
C ALA A 134 -5.36 13.65 -13.21
N LEU A 135 -4.76 14.84 -13.15
CA LEU A 135 -4.89 15.77 -12.04
C LEU A 135 -5.21 17.15 -12.62
N THR A 136 -6.19 17.83 -12.04
CA THR A 136 -6.27 19.28 -12.21
C THR A 136 -5.13 19.95 -11.45
N GLN A 137 -4.88 21.24 -11.70
CA GLN A 137 -3.89 21.99 -10.93
C GLN A 137 -4.18 21.96 -9.42
N ASN A 138 -5.46 22.08 -9.03
CA ASN A 138 -5.85 22.03 -7.62
C ASN A 138 -5.59 20.64 -7.01
N ASP A 139 -5.90 19.56 -7.75
CA ASP A 139 -5.62 18.20 -7.30
C ASP A 139 -4.11 17.98 -7.15
N LEU A 140 -3.31 18.40 -8.14
CA LEU A 140 -1.85 18.30 -8.09
C LEU A 140 -1.27 18.98 -6.85
N MET A 141 -1.79 20.16 -6.51
CA MET A 141 -1.39 20.90 -5.32
C MET A 141 -1.82 20.22 -4.02
N PHE A 142 -2.97 19.56 -3.99
CA PHE A 142 -3.42 18.75 -2.85
C PHE A 142 -2.56 17.50 -2.68
N GLU A 143 -2.31 16.77 -3.78
CA GLU A 143 -1.48 15.57 -3.77
C GLU A 143 -0.03 15.88 -3.39
N MET A 144 0.53 16.99 -3.88
CA MET A 144 1.89 17.45 -3.52
C MET A 144 2.04 17.65 -2.01
N GLN A 145 1.03 18.25 -1.37
CA GLN A 145 1.02 18.41 0.08
C GLN A 145 0.91 17.05 0.81
N GLY A 146 0.10 16.16 0.27
CA GLY A 146 -0.13 14.83 0.81
C GLY A 146 1.13 13.96 0.84
N ILE A 147 1.98 14.03 -0.20
CA ILE A 147 3.18 13.18 -0.34
C ILE A 147 4.45 13.75 0.31
N ARG A 148 4.34 14.83 1.08
CA ARG A 148 5.50 15.41 1.77
C ARG A 148 6.12 14.40 2.74
N SER A 149 7.43 14.51 2.91
CA SER A 149 8.29 13.65 3.72
C SER A 149 8.47 12.21 3.20
N MET A 150 8.07 11.93 1.97
CA MET A 150 8.15 10.58 1.38
C MET A 150 9.56 10.00 1.38
N HIS A 151 10.59 10.84 1.21
CA HIS A 151 11.98 10.37 1.12
C HIS A 151 12.74 10.43 2.45
N CYS A 152 12.19 11.10 3.47
CA CYS A 152 12.90 11.47 4.70
C CYS A 152 13.44 10.26 5.46
N THR A 153 12.65 9.19 5.60
CA THR A 153 13.08 8.00 6.35
C THR A 153 14.33 7.36 5.73
N ILE A 154 14.30 7.11 4.43
CA ILE A 154 15.41 6.48 3.69
C ILE A 154 16.69 7.31 3.82
N TRP A 155 16.56 8.64 3.68
CA TRP A 155 17.66 9.58 3.82
C TRP A 155 18.20 9.67 5.24
N ALA A 156 17.32 9.72 6.24
CA ALA A 156 17.69 9.81 7.64
C ALA A 156 18.36 8.54 8.18
N GLU A 157 18.18 7.39 7.53
CA GLU A 157 18.86 6.14 7.89
C GLU A 157 20.12 5.86 7.05
N GLY A 158 20.34 6.61 5.98
CA GLY A 158 21.54 6.48 5.14
C GLY A 158 22.79 7.08 5.80
N VAL A 159 23.95 6.82 5.22
CA VAL A 159 25.19 7.54 5.53
C VAL A 159 25.03 8.98 5.06
N ARG A 160 25.32 9.94 5.95
CA ARG A 160 25.10 11.38 5.74
C ARG A 160 26.45 12.09 5.76
N GLU A 161 26.84 12.64 4.63
CA GLU A 161 28.12 13.33 4.51
C GLU A 161 27.94 14.74 3.97
N ILE A 162 28.66 15.70 4.57
CA ILE A 162 28.79 17.06 4.08
C ILE A 162 30.24 17.23 3.61
N ALA A 163 30.42 17.22 2.31
CA ALA A 163 31.72 17.39 1.67
C ALA A 163 32.00 18.87 1.43
N SER A 164 33.22 19.31 1.78
CA SER A 164 33.70 20.69 1.58
C SER A 164 34.45 20.84 0.27
N ALA A 165 34.20 21.92 -0.44
CA ALA A 165 34.91 22.40 -1.62
C ALA A 165 35.63 23.72 -1.32
N GLU A 166 35.77 24.13 -0.04
CA GLU A 166 36.37 25.42 0.35
C GLU A 166 37.77 25.63 -0.25
N ASP A 167 38.60 24.59 -0.26
CA ASP A 167 39.97 24.61 -0.78
C ASP A 167 40.05 24.33 -2.30
N SER A 168 38.91 24.08 -2.97
CA SER A 168 38.84 23.81 -4.40
C SER A 168 38.62 25.08 -5.23
N ASP A 169 39.33 25.19 -6.35
CA ASP A 169 39.14 26.26 -7.34
C ASP A 169 37.81 26.17 -8.11
N ILE A 170 37.21 24.97 -8.12
CA ILE A 170 35.88 24.72 -8.67
C ILE A 170 34.90 24.58 -7.51
N LYS A 171 33.76 25.27 -7.61
CA LYS A 171 32.69 25.26 -6.61
C LYS A 171 31.43 24.58 -7.14
N PHE A 172 30.52 24.21 -6.25
CA PHE A 172 29.28 23.54 -6.62
C PHE A 172 28.35 24.44 -7.43
N ILE A 173 27.64 23.84 -8.38
CA ILE A 173 26.58 24.49 -9.14
C ILE A 173 25.19 24.16 -8.56
N ILE A 174 24.20 24.96 -8.92
CA ILE A 174 22.79 24.74 -8.59
C ILE A 174 21.97 24.48 -9.87
N SER A 175 20.94 23.64 -9.79
CA SER A 175 20.04 23.35 -10.91
C SER A 175 18.59 23.71 -10.61
N ASP A 176 17.75 23.66 -11.64
CA ASP A 176 16.29 23.77 -11.52
C ASP A 176 15.62 22.55 -10.87
N HIS A 177 16.40 21.53 -10.51
CA HIS A 177 16.01 20.39 -9.68
C HIS A 177 17.16 20.06 -8.70
N PRO A 178 17.35 20.88 -7.65
CA PRO A 178 18.60 20.88 -6.88
C PRO A 178 18.84 19.60 -6.05
N VAL A 179 17.80 18.80 -5.81
CA VAL A 179 17.93 17.48 -5.14
C VAL A 179 18.13 16.41 -6.19
N THR A 180 19.39 16.11 -6.48
CA THR A 180 19.79 15.25 -7.60
C THR A 180 20.00 13.81 -7.15
N ILE A 181 19.42 12.83 -7.87
CA ILE A 181 19.67 11.41 -7.58
C ILE A 181 20.62 10.81 -8.62
N TYR A 182 21.70 10.22 -8.12
CA TYR A 182 22.69 9.48 -8.90
C TYR A 182 22.53 7.99 -8.66
N ASN A 183 22.63 7.18 -9.73
CA ASN A 183 22.82 5.75 -9.63
C ASN A 183 23.73 5.35 -10.80
N HIS A 184 24.86 4.72 -10.50
CA HIS A 184 25.89 4.43 -11.49
C HIS A 184 25.42 3.46 -12.58
N ALA A 185 24.42 2.63 -12.31
CA ALA A 185 23.83 1.72 -13.29
C ALA A 185 22.75 2.36 -14.17
N VAL A 186 22.36 3.60 -13.88
CA VAL A 186 21.25 4.29 -14.57
C VAL A 186 21.74 5.59 -15.22
N PRO A 187 22.20 5.55 -16.49
CA PRO A 187 22.69 6.74 -17.18
C PRO A 187 21.56 7.75 -17.46
N PRO A 188 21.88 9.02 -17.78
CA PRO A 188 20.89 10.06 -18.08
C PRO A 188 19.90 9.70 -19.19
N ALA A 189 20.35 8.99 -20.23
CA ALA A 189 19.51 8.52 -21.33
C ALA A 189 18.72 7.22 -21.03
N GLY A 190 18.89 6.62 -19.84
CA GLY A 190 18.23 5.38 -19.47
C GLY A 190 16.73 5.56 -19.19
N ALA A 191 15.93 4.50 -19.39
CA ALA A 191 14.47 4.55 -19.22
C ALA A 191 14.01 4.98 -17.81
N LEU A 192 14.74 4.57 -16.76
CA LEU A 192 14.48 4.97 -15.37
C LEU A 192 14.81 6.45 -15.08
N CYS A 193 15.37 7.17 -16.05
CA CYS A 193 15.69 8.60 -15.98
C CYS A 193 15.09 9.40 -17.13
N ALA A 194 14.27 8.76 -17.97
CA ALA A 194 13.51 9.46 -18.98
C ALA A 194 12.60 10.47 -18.28
N TYR A 195 12.67 11.73 -18.71
CA TYR A 195 11.88 12.80 -18.12
C TYR A 195 10.40 12.39 -17.96
N PRO A 196 9.77 12.61 -16.78
CA PRO A 196 10.26 13.37 -15.61
C PRO A 196 10.99 12.55 -14.53
N LEU A 197 11.36 11.29 -14.80
CA LEU A 197 11.82 10.34 -13.79
C LEU A 197 13.25 10.59 -13.28
N ASP A 198 13.50 10.11 -12.07
CA ASP A 198 14.81 9.89 -11.46
C ASP A 198 14.87 8.44 -10.93
N PRO A 199 16.08 7.85 -10.76
CA PRO A 199 16.18 6.55 -10.12
C PRO A 199 15.66 6.68 -8.67
N SER A 200 14.98 5.63 -8.18
CA SER A 200 14.41 5.65 -6.83
C SER A 200 15.51 5.75 -5.77
N THR A 201 15.28 6.56 -4.73
CA THR A 201 16.16 6.66 -3.55
C THR A 201 16.26 5.34 -2.79
N ALA A 202 15.27 4.45 -2.98
CA ALA A 202 15.22 3.13 -2.39
C ALA A 202 16.19 2.11 -3.02
N LEU A 203 16.79 2.39 -4.18
CA LEU A 203 17.76 1.45 -4.78
C LEU A 203 19.08 1.50 -4.04
N LYS A 204 19.73 0.35 -3.81
CA LYS A 204 20.96 0.23 -3.01
C LYS A 204 22.04 1.22 -3.45
N ALA A 205 22.32 1.34 -4.75
CA ALA A 205 23.37 2.24 -5.24
C ALA A 205 22.89 3.66 -5.57
N SER A 206 21.66 4.03 -5.20
CA SER A 206 21.20 5.41 -5.36
C SER A 206 21.82 6.31 -4.28
N GLN A 207 22.34 7.45 -4.71
CA GLN A 207 22.92 8.49 -3.86
C GLN A 207 22.21 9.82 -4.13
N THR A 208 21.83 10.52 -3.08
CA THR A 208 21.22 11.87 -3.19
C THR A 208 22.31 12.92 -3.02
N ILE A 209 22.33 13.88 -3.93
CA ILE A 209 23.27 14.99 -3.96
C ILE A 209 22.47 16.28 -3.79
N PHE A 210 22.83 17.08 -2.79
CA PHE A 210 22.20 18.36 -2.50
C PHE A 210 23.25 19.40 -2.08
N PRO A 211 23.68 20.29 -2.98
CA PRO A 211 24.61 21.38 -2.65
C PRO A 211 24.02 22.33 -1.59
N LEU A 212 24.59 22.42 -0.39
CA LEU A 212 24.10 23.32 0.66
C LEU A 212 24.46 24.79 0.37
N SER A 213 25.60 24.99 -0.27
CA SER A 213 26.12 26.27 -0.75
C SER A 213 27.07 26.03 -1.93
N ARG A 214 27.75 27.08 -2.42
CA ARG A 214 28.87 26.88 -3.36
C ARG A 214 30.02 26.03 -2.80
N ASP A 215 30.19 26.01 -1.49
CA ASP A 215 31.33 25.37 -0.82
C ASP A 215 30.98 24.04 -0.16
N PHE A 216 29.72 23.78 0.18
CA PHE A 216 29.34 22.55 0.88
C PHE A 216 28.29 21.76 0.10
N CYS A 217 28.43 20.43 0.07
CA CYS A 217 27.46 19.54 -0.55
C CYS A 217 27.10 18.37 0.36
N LEU A 218 25.80 18.17 0.57
CA LEU A 218 25.26 17.00 1.25
C LEU A 218 25.17 15.83 0.27
N ILE A 219 25.80 14.72 0.63
CA ILE A 219 25.76 13.44 -0.07
C ILE A 219 25.12 12.42 0.87
N LEU A 220 24.03 11.79 0.41
CA LEU A 220 23.33 10.75 1.15
C LEU A 220 23.51 9.41 0.42
N THR A 221 24.04 8.42 1.13
CA THR A 221 24.35 7.10 0.57
C THR A 221 23.64 6.00 1.35
N ASN A 222 22.97 5.07 0.68
CA ASN A 222 22.38 3.93 1.36
C ASN A 222 23.47 3.06 2.02
N LEU A 223 23.22 2.63 3.27
CA LEU A 223 24.23 1.98 4.11
C LEU A 223 24.85 0.73 3.46
N GLU A 224 24.04 -0.13 2.84
CA GLU A 224 24.51 -1.36 2.18
C GLU A 224 25.52 -1.07 1.06
N TYR A 225 25.30 0.00 0.29
CA TYR A 225 26.20 0.39 -0.79
C TYR A 225 27.45 1.10 -0.27
N ALA A 226 27.32 1.91 0.80
CA ALA A 226 28.46 2.53 1.45
C ALA A 226 29.42 1.48 2.04
N GLN A 227 28.88 0.45 2.70
CA GLN A 227 29.68 -0.65 3.27
C GLN A 227 30.21 -1.61 2.22
N LYS A 228 29.44 -1.87 1.16
CA LYS A 228 29.79 -2.85 0.14
C LYS A 228 29.41 -2.36 -1.27
N PRO A 229 30.31 -1.64 -1.97
CA PRO A 229 30.01 -1.05 -3.27
C PRO A 229 29.73 -2.06 -4.41
N ASP A 230 29.95 -3.36 -4.21
CA ASP A 230 29.73 -4.43 -5.20
C ASP A 230 28.29 -4.99 -5.23
N VAL A 231 27.38 -4.42 -4.43
CA VAL A 231 25.97 -4.82 -4.39
C VAL A 231 25.26 -4.58 -5.73
N ASN A 232 24.15 -5.29 -5.96
CA ASN A 232 23.33 -5.05 -7.13
C ASN A 232 22.73 -3.63 -7.08
N PRO A 233 23.07 -2.75 -8.04
CA PRO A 233 22.74 -1.33 -7.97
C PRO A 233 21.26 -1.01 -8.18
N LEU A 234 20.51 -1.94 -8.77
CA LEU A 234 19.08 -1.80 -9.08
C LEU A 234 18.18 -2.60 -8.12
N GLU A 235 18.75 -3.24 -7.11
CA GLU A 235 17.96 -3.86 -6.06
C GLU A 235 17.54 -2.81 -5.02
N LYS A 236 16.34 -2.94 -4.45
CA LYS A 236 15.93 -2.13 -3.31
C LYS A 236 16.80 -2.42 -2.09
N ARG A 237 17.10 -1.39 -1.32
CA ARG A 237 17.74 -1.52 -0.02
C ARG A 237 16.89 -2.35 0.95
N THR A 238 17.55 -2.90 1.96
CA THR A 238 16.85 -3.58 3.05
C THR A 238 15.89 -2.61 3.73
N PHE A 239 14.65 -3.07 3.91
CA PHE A 239 13.57 -2.35 4.58
C PHE A 239 13.27 -0.95 4.00
N ALA A 240 13.11 -0.85 2.67
CA ALA A 240 12.87 0.41 1.95
C ALA A 240 11.42 0.94 1.99
N ARG A 241 10.90 1.30 3.18
CA ARG A 241 9.59 1.95 3.34
C ARG A 241 9.73 3.47 3.41
N ASN A 242 8.87 4.19 2.70
CA ASN A 242 8.87 5.66 2.68
C ASN A 242 8.45 6.27 4.03
N TYR A 243 7.33 5.80 4.59
CA TYR A 243 6.78 6.29 5.84
C TYR A 243 6.87 5.24 6.94
N ARG A 244 7.71 5.48 7.95
CA ARG A 244 7.72 4.71 9.20
C ARG A 244 8.30 5.55 10.33
N GLN A 245 8.13 5.05 11.56
CA GLN A 245 8.87 5.55 12.70
C GLN A 245 10.26 4.93 12.67
N SER A 246 11.29 5.76 12.76
CA SER A 246 12.69 5.35 12.78
C SER A 246 13.46 6.25 13.73
N MET A 247 14.43 5.67 14.42
CA MET A 247 15.30 6.33 15.36
C MET A 247 16.73 6.36 14.82
N VAL A 248 17.33 7.54 14.81
CA VAL A 248 18.63 7.78 14.19
C VAL A 248 19.47 8.72 15.03
N ARG A 249 20.79 8.58 14.95
CA ARG A 249 21.73 9.54 15.53
C ARG A 249 21.73 10.82 14.73
N THR A 250 21.23 11.90 15.32
CA THR A 250 21.10 13.21 14.67
C THR A 250 22.44 13.96 14.56
N ASP A 251 23.39 13.60 15.41
CA ASP A 251 24.76 14.12 15.46
C ASP A 251 25.70 13.43 14.47
N ALA A 252 25.32 12.26 13.95
CA ALA A 252 26.16 11.47 13.04
C ALA A 252 26.12 12.02 11.59
N PHE A 253 27.00 12.99 11.33
CA PHE A 253 27.34 13.50 9.99
C PHE A 253 28.86 13.43 9.77
N ILE A 254 29.26 12.96 8.60
CA ILE A 254 30.66 13.02 8.15
C ILE A 254 30.93 14.42 7.62
N HIS A 255 31.88 15.15 8.20
CA HIS A 255 32.25 16.51 7.78
C HIS A 255 33.77 16.66 7.51
N SER A 256 34.51 15.55 7.49
CA SER A 256 35.97 15.55 7.39
C SER A 256 36.51 15.69 5.96
N ARG A 257 35.69 15.40 4.94
CA ARG A 257 36.17 15.33 3.55
C ARG A 257 36.22 16.70 2.86
N LYS A 258 37.39 17.01 2.30
CA LYS A 258 37.61 18.11 1.36
C LYS A 258 37.84 17.59 -0.05
N LEU A 259 37.07 18.08 -1.01
CA LEU A 259 37.09 17.63 -2.40
C LEU A 259 38.08 18.43 -3.24
N ALA A 260 38.78 17.74 -4.13
CA ALA A 260 39.60 18.37 -5.16
C ALA A 260 38.74 18.94 -6.29
N ALA A 261 39.31 19.81 -7.12
CA ALA A 261 38.62 20.43 -8.25
C ALA A 261 38.01 19.39 -9.23
N SER A 262 38.70 18.28 -9.48
CA SER A 262 38.21 17.18 -10.32
C SER A 262 36.97 16.50 -9.72
N ASP A 263 36.94 16.31 -8.41
CA ASP A 263 35.80 15.71 -7.72
C ASP A 263 34.58 16.63 -7.71
N VAL A 264 34.78 17.93 -7.47
CA VAL A 264 33.69 18.92 -7.57
C VAL A 264 33.16 18.99 -9.01
N ALA A 265 34.05 18.94 -10.02
CA ALA A 265 33.65 18.91 -11.43
C ALA A 265 32.80 17.67 -11.77
N ARG A 266 33.14 16.49 -11.25
CA ARG A 266 32.34 15.26 -11.39
C ARG A 266 30.95 15.39 -10.77
N ILE A 267 30.86 15.96 -9.57
CA ILE A 267 29.56 16.20 -8.92
C ILE A 267 28.73 17.20 -9.74
N ASN A 268 29.35 18.29 -10.21
CA ASN A 268 28.70 19.28 -11.08
C ASN A 268 28.21 18.66 -12.39
N ARG A 269 28.95 17.70 -12.97
CA ARG A 269 28.51 16.93 -14.14
C ARG A 269 27.22 16.16 -13.86
N ILE A 270 27.13 15.49 -12.71
CA ILE A 270 25.92 14.76 -12.33
C ILE A 270 24.73 15.73 -12.19
N ILE A 271 24.92 16.86 -11.50
CA ILE A 271 23.88 17.89 -11.31
C ILE A 271 23.41 18.42 -12.67
N ARG A 272 24.33 18.76 -13.56
CA ARG A 272 24.02 19.23 -14.92
C ARG A 272 23.26 18.18 -15.73
N ALA A 273 23.70 16.93 -15.71
CA ALA A 273 23.07 15.84 -16.46
C ALA A 273 21.65 15.51 -15.97
N ARG A 274 21.33 15.84 -14.72
CA ARG A 274 20.03 15.58 -14.08
C ARG A 274 19.09 16.78 -14.03
N ALA A 275 19.59 17.97 -14.34
CA ALA A 275 18.80 19.18 -14.48
C ALA A 275 17.74 19.03 -15.60
N ARG A 276 16.59 19.70 -15.44
CA ARG A 276 15.53 19.69 -16.45
C ARG A 276 15.89 20.60 -17.62
N ARG A 277 16.25 21.85 -17.30
CA ARG A 277 16.50 22.93 -18.27
C ARG A 277 17.56 23.92 -17.81
N PHE A 278 17.59 24.32 -16.55
CA PHE A 278 18.48 25.39 -16.09
C PHE A 278 19.49 24.96 -15.05
N ILE A 279 20.71 25.50 -15.16
CA ILE A 279 21.76 25.45 -14.13
C ILE A 279 22.34 26.84 -13.88
N ALA A 280 22.89 27.06 -12.69
CA ALA A 280 23.49 28.34 -12.32
C ALA A 280 24.69 28.18 -11.39
N ALA A 281 25.58 29.17 -11.38
CA ALA A 281 26.77 29.21 -10.54
C ALA A 281 27.31 30.64 -10.38
N GLY A 282 28.19 30.87 -9.40
CA GLY A 282 28.88 32.15 -9.23
C GLY A 282 29.79 32.52 -10.41
N ARG A 283 30.36 31.50 -11.07
CA ARG A 283 31.24 31.63 -12.25
C ARG A 283 30.73 30.79 -13.41
N LYS A 284 30.85 31.32 -14.63
CA LYS A 284 30.37 30.65 -15.85
C LYS A 284 31.19 29.40 -16.18
N GLU A 285 32.46 29.40 -15.79
CA GLU A 285 33.43 28.33 -16.06
C GLU A 285 33.00 27.01 -15.40
N TRP A 286 32.35 27.08 -14.23
CA TRP A 286 31.89 25.90 -13.49
C TRP A 286 30.66 25.23 -14.08
N LEU A 287 29.96 25.89 -15.01
CA LEU A 287 28.76 25.36 -15.65
C LEU A 287 29.06 24.33 -16.74
N HIS A 288 30.33 24.20 -17.15
CA HIS A 288 30.77 23.31 -18.24
C HIS A 288 31.76 22.25 -17.74
N PRO A 289 31.34 21.33 -16.86
CA PRO A 289 32.18 20.21 -16.45
C PRO A 289 32.46 19.27 -17.64
N ASP A 290 33.59 18.56 -17.59
CA ASP A 290 33.99 17.60 -18.63
C ASP A 290 32.95 16.48 -18.77
N GLU A 291 32.51 16.22 -20.01
CA GLU A 291 31.49 15.22 -20.31
C GLU A 291 32.07 13.88 -20.81
N THR A 292 33.40 13.77 -20.95
CA THR A 292 34.07 12.61 -21.58
C THR A 292 34.26 11.38 -20.68
N GLU A 293 34.30 11.56 -19.36
CA GLU A 293 34.48 10.46 -18.39
C GLU A 293 33.28 9.48 -18.40
N ASP A 294 33.42 8.22 -18.03
CA ASP A 294 32.26 7.30 -17.96
C ASP A 294 31.34 7.68 -16.77
N TRP A 295 30.01 7.68 -17.01
CA TRP A 295 28.98 7.91 -15.99
C TRP A 295 29.14 7.00 -14.77
N ARG A 296 29.56 5.75 -15.00
CA ARG A 296 29.75 4.76 -13.94
C ARG A 296 30.88 5.11 -12.98
N GLU A 297 31.91 5.77 -13.48
CA GLU A 297 33.13 6.06 -12.73
C GLU A 297 32.93 7.23 -11.75
N CYS A 298 31.93 8.09 -11.99
CA CYS A 298 31.53 9.12 -11.03
C CYS A 298 31.15 8.58 -9.65
N ARG A 299 30.82 7.28 -9.52
CA ARG A 299 30.47 6.64 -8.25
C ARG A 299 31.57 6.73 -7.21
N HIS A 300 32.83 6.70 -7.64
CA HIS A 300 33.99 6.65 -6.74
C HIS A 300 34.13 7.96 -5.96
N THR A 301 33.84 9.09 -6.59
CA THR A 301 33.84 10.42 -5.94
C THR A 301 32.75 10.54 -4.88
N LEU A 302 31.64 9.83 -5.00
CA LEU A 302 30.50 9.95 -4.08
C LEU A 302 30.55 8.99 -2.89
N LEU A 303 31.44 7.98 -2.90
CA LEU A 303 31.53 7.05 -1.77
C LEU A 303 32.02 7.80 -0.52
N PRO A 304 31.42 7.56 0.65
CA PRO A 304 31.87 8.15 1.90
C PRO A 304 33.22 7.54 2.34
N PRO A 305 34.00 8.23 3.20
CA PRO A 305 35.23 7.69 3.79
C PRO A 305 34.95 6.40 4.58
N GLU A 306 35.66 5.30 4.25
CA GLU A 306 35.44 3.99 4.89
C GLU A 306 35.68 4.01 6.40
N ASN A 307 36.63 4.82 6.87
CA ASN A 307 37.00 4.96 8.27
C ASN A 307 35.96 5.69 9.13
N GLU A 308 34.93 6.29 8.53
CA GLU A 308 33.86 7.02 9.21
C GLU A 308 32.55 6.20 9.28
N LEU A 309 32.48 5.06 8.59
CA LEU A 309 31.27 4.25 8.48
C LEU A 309 30.84 3.60 9.80
N PHE A 310 31.72 3.50 10.80
CA PHE A 310 31.41 2.94 12.12
C PHE A 310 30.35 3.75 12.90
N HIS A 311 30.12 5.02 12.52
CA HIS A 311 29.04 5.83 13.05
C HIS A 311 27.65 5.38 12.58
N TYR A 312 27.58 4.56 11.54
CA TYR A 312 26.35 4.10 10.90
C TYR A 312 26.20 2.57 11.04
N GLY A 313 24.96 2.13 11.24
CA GLY A 313 24.63 0.73 11.43
C GLY A 313 24.57 0.31 12.91
N GLY A 314 24.80 -0.99 13.16
CA GLY A 314 24.64 -1.58 14.49
C GLY A 314 23.18 -1.79 14.89
N GLU A 315 22.95 -2.05 16.17
CA GLU A 315 21.64 -2.20 16.78
C GLU A 315 21.46 -1.12 17.87
N MET A 316 20.26 -0.57 17.97
CA MET A 316 19.90 0.46 18.94
C MET A 316 18.91 -0.09 19.95
N TYR A 317 19.19 0.15 21.23
CA TYR A 317 18.32 -0.20 22.34
C TYR A 317 18.01 1.06 23.16
N VAL A 318 16.73 1.36 23.35
CA VAL A 318 16.28 2.50 24.15
C VAL A 318 15.31 2.02 25.21
N LYS A 319 15.65 2.23 26.49
CA LYS A 319 14.78 1.96 27.62
C LYS A 319 14.03 3.23 28.00
N TYR A 320 12.70 3.19 27.92
CA TYR A 320 11.84 4.28 28.37
C TYR A 320 11.58 4.19 29.88
N GLU A 321 11.15 5.30 30.48
CA GLU A 321 10.81 5.38 31.92
C GLU A 321 9.78 4.32 32.34
N GLY A 322 8.83 3.98 31.45
CA GLY A 322 7.85 2.92 31.67
C GLY A 322 8.38 1.48 31.58
N GLY A 323 9.70 1.30 31.47
CA GLY A 323 10.37 -0.02 31.41
C GLY A 323 10.34 -0.69 30.03
N HIS A 324 9.58 -0.15 29.06
CA HIS A 324 9.59 -0.62 27.67
C HIS A 324 10.97 -0.42 27.05
N VAL A 325 11.45 -1.44 26.34
CA VAL A 325 12.69 -1.39 25.56
C VAL A 325 12.32 -1.39 24.09
N HIS A 326 12.70 -0.34 23.39
CA HIS A 326 12.66 -0.29 21.93
C HIS A 326 13.97 -0.82 21.38
N TYR A 327 13.86 -1.70 20.38
CA TYR A 327 14.95 -2.22 19.60
C TYR A 327 14.82 -1.69 18.17
N GLN A 328 15.94 -1.39 17.54
CA GLN A 328 16.00 -1.09 16.12
C GLN A 328 17.32 -1.57 15.53
N ASP A 329 17.29 -2.21 14.36
CA ASP A 329 18.53 -2.53 13.65
C ASP A 329 19.02 -1.39 12.74
N ALA A 330 20.14 -1.65 12.06
CA ALA A 330 20.80 -0.72 11.13
C ALA A 330 19.90 -0.19 10.00
N PHE A 331 18.79 -0.88 9.69
CA PHE A 331 17.88 -0.55 8.60
C PHE A 331 16.55 -0.01 9.08
N GLY A 332 16.37 0.20 10.39
CA GLY A 332 15.13 0.72 10.96
C GLY A 332 14.12 -0.35 11.40
N ARG A 333 14.45 -1.65 11.31
CA ARG A 333 13.52 -2.73 11.69
C ARG A 333 13.44 -2.83 13.21
N THR A 334 12.24 -2.87 13.74
CA THR A 334 11.95 -2.96 15.18
C THR A 334 11.88 -4.38 15.72
N GLU A 335 12.06 -5.36 14.83
CA GLU A 335 12.25 -6.76 15.18
C GLU A 335 13.25 -7.41 14.23
N GLN A 336 13.90 -8.46 14.71
CA GLN A 336 14.78 -9.29 13.87
C GLN A 336 13.97 -10.08 12.84
N GLU A 337 14.61 -10.37 11.71
CA GLU A 337 14.00 -11.24 10.70
C GLU A 337 13.77 -12.63 11.25
N ARG A 338 12.66 -13.25 10.80
CA ARG A 338 12.27 -14.58 11.22
C ARG A 338 12.71 -15.58 10.17
N ASP A 339 13.78 -16.33 10.45
CA ASP A 339 14.40 -17.26 9.49
C ASP A 339 13.41 -18.27 8.88
N TYR A 340 12.45 -18.75 9.66
CA TYR A 340 11.43 -19.69 9.18
C TYR A 340 10.47 -19.11 8.13
N LEU A 341 10.43 -17.78 7.97
CA LEU A 341 9.69 -17.09 6.91
C LEU A 341 10.53 -16.87 5.64
N LYS A 342 11.84 -17.13 5.67
CA LYS A 342 12.71 -17.02 4.49
C LYS A 342 12.68 -18.31 3.67
N LYS A 343 13.04 -18.17 2.39
CA LYS A 343 13.21 -19.28 1.44
C LYS A 343 14.62 -19.27 0.86
N PRO A 344 15.24 -20.45 0.69
CA PRO A 344 16.45 -20.54 -0.09
C PRO A 344 16.12 -20.25 -1.56
N VAL A 345 16.80 -19.27 -2.16
CA VAL A 345 16.69 -19.01 -3.60
C VAL A 345 17.51 -20.05 -4.35
N SER A 346 16.86 -20.82 -5.23
CA SER A 346 17.57 -21.77 -6.09
C SER A 346 18.56 -21.03 -6.99
N ALA A 347 19.84 -21.42 -6.95
CA ALA A 347 20.86 -20.94 -7.89
C ALA A 347 20.60 -21.39 -9.33
N LYS A 348 19.83 -22.47 -9.53
CA LYS A 348 19.45 -22.99 -10.84
C LYS A 348 18.08 -22.47 -11.28
N PRO A 349 17.88 -22.13 -12.56
CA PRO A 349 16.57 -21.81 -13.10
C PRO A 349 15.57 -22.97 -12.90
N LEU A 350 14.33 -22.64 -12.56
CA LEU A 350 13.25 -23.62 -12.43
C LEU A 350 12.88 -24.21 -13.79
N ARG A 351 12.65 -25.53 -13.83
CA ARG A 351 12.11 -26.24 -15.01
C ARG A 351 10.60 -25.99 -15.12
N PRO A 352 10.00 -26.13 -16.32
CA PRO A 352 8.58 -25.85 -16.55
C PRO A 352 7.60 -26.56 -15.59
N ASN A 353 7.88 -27.80 -15.19
CA ASN A 353 7.01 -28.59 -14.32
C ASN A 353 7.35 -28.48 -12.82
N ASP A 354 8.42 -27.76 -12.46
CA ASP A 354 8.76 -27.54 -11.06
C ASP A 354 7.70 -26.65 -10.39
N ILE A 355 7.54 -26.77 -9.07
CA ILE A 355 6.67 -25.87 -8.31
C ILE A 355 7.25 -24.45 -8.36
N CYS A 356 6.39 -23.47 -8.62
CA CYS A 356 6.80 -22.09 -8.75
C CYS A 356 7.31 -21.52 -7.41
N GLY A 357 8.48 -20.85 -7.45
CA GLY A 357 9.11 -20.24 -6.27
C GLY A 357 8.27 -19.16 -5.56
N CYS A 358 7.26 -18.59 -6.23
CA CYS A 358 6.37 -17.60 -5.63
C CYS A 358 5.42 -18.17 -4.56
N GLY A 359 5.40 -19.49 -4.35
CA GLY A 359 4.56 -20.12 -3.33
C GLY A 359 3.07 -20.18 -3.67
N SER A 360 2.70 -20.04 -4.95
CA SER A 360 1.31 -20.17 -5.41
C SER A 360 0.76 -21.60 -5.43
N GLY A 361 1.63 -22.61 -5.28
CA GLY A 361 1.27 -24.02 -5.45
C GLY A 361 1.15 -24.48 -6.91
N ARG A 362 1.25 -23.57 -7.89
CA ARG A 362 1.19 -23.89 -9.32
C ARG A 362 2.56 -24.30 -9.88
N ARG A 363 2.54 -25.03 -11.00
CA ARG A 363 3.74 -25.32 -11.80
C ARG A 363 4.31 -24.03 -12.38
N PHE A 364 5.63 -23.96 -12.55
CA PHE A 364 6.32 -22.75 -12.99
C PHE A 364 5.82 -22.26 -14.36
N LYS A 365 5.59 -23.17 -15.32
CA LYS A 365 5.05 -22.86 -16.65
C LYS A 365 3.67 -22.20 -16.63
N ASP A 366 2.84 -22.58 -15.65
CA ASP A 366 1.46 -22.11 -15.48
C ASP A 366 1.38 -20.90 -14.53
N CYS A 367 2.54 -20.37 -14.10
CA CYS A 367 2.65 -19.31 -13.11
C CYS A 367 3.61 -18.19 -13.54
N CYS A 368 4.86 -18.20 -13.07
CA CYS A 368 5.79 -17.07 -13.25
C CYS A 368 6.62 -17.16 -14.53
N ALA A 369 6.60 -18.26 -15.27
CA ALA A 369 7.43 -18.44 -16.47
C ALA A 369 7.18 -17.36 -17.54
N SER A 370 5.92 -16.97 -17.76
CA SER A 370 5.54 -15.96 -18.75
C SER A 370 5.58 -14.52 -18.24
N LYS A 371 5.90 -14.30 -16.95
CA LYS A 371 5.87 -12.99 -16.31
C LYS A 371 7.27 -12.38 -16.24
N PRO A 372 7.45 -11.08 -16.48
CA PRO A 372 8.71 -10.41 -16.19
C PRO A 372 8.99 -10.41 -14.68
N PRO A 373 10.26 -10.38 -14.23
CA PRO A 373 10.62 -10.42 -12.81
C PRO A 373 9.90 -9.40 -11.93
N THR A 374 9.65 -8.19 -12.43
CA THR A 374 8.96 -7.09 -11.72
C THR A 374 7.49 -7.39 -11.41
N LEU A 375 6.85 -8.29 -12.17
CA LEU A 375 5.46 -8.73 -11.97
C LEU A 375 5.36 -10.06 -11.21
N ARG A 376 6.46 -10.56 -10.65
CA ARG A 376 6.47 -11.80 -9.84
C ARG A 376 6.42 -11.45 -8.35
N PRO A 377 5.57 -12.13 -7.55
CA PRO A 377 5.71 -12.10 -6.09
C PRO A 377 7.08 -12.66 -5.67
N THR A 378 7.53 -12.31 -4.48
CA THR A 378 8.86 -12.72 -3.99
C THR A 378 9.07 -14.24 -3.95
N TRP A 379 10.31 -14.64 -4.24
CA TRP A 379 10.79 -16.02 -4.12
C TRP A 379 11.70 -16.21 -2.89
N THR A 380 12.03 -15.13 -2.18
CA THR A 380 12.92 -15.14 -1.01
C THR A 380 12.18 -15.36 0.30
N GLU A 381 10.84 -15.30 0.29
CA GLU A 381 10.00 -15.37 1.49
C GLU A 381 8.79 -16.27 1.28
N ARG A 382 8.31 -16.87 2.37
CA ARG A 382 7.05 -17.60 2.45
C ARG A 382 5.90 -16.71 2.01
N SER A 383 5.17 -17.17 1.00
CA SER A 383 4.02 -16.49 0.43
C SER A 383 2.87 -16.43 1.43
N ILE A 384 1.86 -15.62 1.12
CA ILE A 384 0.62 -15.55 1.92
C ILE A 384 -0.02 -16.94 2.05
N ARG A 385 -0.12 -17.67 0.94
CA ARG A 385 -0.65 -19.04 0.92
C ARG A 385 0.15 -19.99 1.82
N GLU A 386 1.48 -19.98 1.72
CA GLU A 386 2.33 -20.85 2.56
C GLU A 386 2.16 -20.52 4.05
N ARG A 387 2.09 -19.24 4.41
CA ARG A 387 1.87 -18.80 5.80
C ARG A 387 0.51 -19.27 6.32
N ASN A 388 -0.56 -19.18 5.53
CA ASN A 388 -1.88 -19.70 5.92
C ASN A 388 -1.89 -21.22 6.10
N ILE A 389 -1.19 -21.97 5.23
CA ILE A 389 -1.04 -23.42 5.38
C ILE A 389 -0.26 -23.76 6.67
N MET A 390 0.83 -23.03 6.94
CA MET A 390 1.58 -23.18 8.19
C MET A 390 0.70 -22.89 9.41
N PHE A 391 -0.11 -21.83 9.35
CA PHE A 391 -1.03 -21.48 10.42
C PHE A 391 -2.09 -22.56 10.65
N SER A 392 -2.74 -23.04 9.58
CA SER A 392 -3.78 -24.08 9.67
C SER A 392 -3.21 -25.39 10.23
N ASN A 393 -2.03 -25.81 9.79
CA ASN A 393 -1.35 -26.99 10.34
C ASN A 393 -0.98 -26.83 11.82
N ALA A 394 -0.55 -25.63 12.23
CA ALA A 394 -0.25 -25.33 13.63
C ALA A 394 -1.52 -25.33 14.50
N LEU A 395 -2.61 -24.76 13.97
CA LEU A 395 -3.91 -24.72 14.62
C LEU A 395 -4.46 -26.13 14.85
N GLN A 396 -4.40 -27.01 13.84
CA GLN A 396 -4.83 -28.41 13.98
C GLN A 396 -4.07 -29.16 15.08
N LYS A 397 -2.78 -28.86 15.27
CA LYS A 397 -1.98 -29.43 16.38
C LYS A 397 -2.42 -28.90 17.73
N VAL A 398 -2.71 -27.60 17.87
CA VAL A 398 -3.19 -27.01 19.13
C VAL A 398 -4.57 -27.52 19.51
N LEU A 399 -5.44 -27.74 18.53
CA LEU A 399 -6.79 -28.25 18.75
C LEU A 399 -6.86 -29.79 18.86
N GLY A 400 -5.77 -30.51 18.57
CA GLY A 400 -5.74 -31.96 18.58
C GLY A 400 -6.56 -32.60 17.44
N THR A 401 -6.79 -31.88 16.34
CA THR A 401 -7.61 -32.35 15.22
C THR A 401 -6.82 -32.99 14.09
N ALA A 402 -5.49 -33.01 14.17
CA ALA A 402 -4.62 -33.55 13.11
C ALA A 402 -4.91 -35.02 12.74
N LYS A 403 -5.53 -35.79 13.64
CA LYS A 403 -5.91 -37.19 13.43
C LYS A 403 -7.43 -37.42 13.33
N ASN A 404 -8.22 -36.35 13.23
CA ASN A 404 -9.69 -36.37 13.30
C ASN A 404 -10.27 -37.02 14.58
N GLU A 405 -9.52 -36.97 15.69
CA GLU A 405 -9.89 -37.62 16.95
C GLU A 405 -10.89 -36.81 17.80
N LYS A 406 -11.11 -35.52 17.49
CA LYS A 406 -11.97 -34.63 18.27
C LYS A 406 -13.05 -33.99 17.40
N ASP A 407 -14.28 -34.03 17.88
CA ASP A 407 -15.40 -33.32 17.28
C ASP A 407 -15.43 -31.84 17.68
N TRP A 408 -16.26 -31.05 16.99
CA TRP A 408 -16.33 -29.61 17.21
C TRP A 408 -16.86 -29.23 18.59
N VAL A 409 -17.73 -30.05 19.19
CA VAL A 409 -18.25 -29.85 20.56
C VAL A 409 -17.12 -30.01 21.58
N THR A 410 -16.30 -31.05 21.45
CA THR A 410 -15.13 -31.29 22.31
C THR A 410 -14.15 -30.13 22.19
N ILE A 411 -13.87 -29.66 20.98
CA ILE A 411 -12.97 -28.51 20.75
C ILE A 411 -13.48 -27.26 21.49
N ARG A 412 -14.78 -26.95 21.40
CA ARG A 412 -15.37 -25.78 22.07
C ARG A 412 -15.32 -25.88 23.59
N ARG A 413 -15.54 -27.08 24.15
CA ARG A 413 -15.47 -27.33 25.60
C ARG A 413 -14.04 -27.20 26.14
N GLU A 414 -13.04 -27.64 25.37
CA GLU A 414 -11.64 -27.62 25.79
C GLU A 414 -10.86 -26.34 25.37
N MET A 415 -11.51 -25.33 24.79
CA MET A 415 -10.84 -24.13 24.31
C MET A 415 -10.48 -23.20 25.49
N THR A 416 -9.34 -23.39 26.12
CA THR A 416 -8.93 -22.55 27.27
C THR A 416 -8.33 -21.21 26.83
N ASP A 417 -8.25 -20.26 27.75
CA ASP A 417 -7.62 -18.95 27.53
C ASP A 417 -6.14 -19.08 27.08
N GLU A 418 -5.40 -20.08 27.56
CA GLU A 418 -4.03 -20.37 27.11
C GLU A 418 -4.00 -20.86 25.66
N LYS A 419 -4.97 -21.69 25.24
CA LYS A 419 -5.08 -22.10 23.83
C LYS A 419 -5.39 -20.90 22.95
N ILE A 420 -6.28 -20.01 23.38
CA ILE A 420 -6.62 -18.78 22.65
C ILE A 420 -5.37 -17.91 22.50
N ALA A 421 -4.67 -17.60 23.59
CA ALA A 421 -3.45 -16.81 23.56
C ALA A 421 -2.41 -17.44 22.63
N LYS A 422 -2.19 -18.75 22.73
CA LYS A 422 -1.27 -19.50 21.87
C LYS A 422 -1.66 -19.41 20.39
N ILE A 423 -2.93 -19.52 20.03
CA ILE A 423 -3.41 -19.40 18.65
C ILE A 423 -3.09 -18.02 18.07
N TYR A 424 -3.40 -16.96 18.81
CA TYR A 424 -3.09 -15.60 18.35
C TYR A 424 -1.59 -15.31 18.31
N SER A 425 -0.79 -15.85 19.24
CA SER A 425 0.68 -15.77 19.18
C SER A 425 1.25 -16.48 17.96
N MET A 426 0.68 -17.62 17.55
CA MET A 426 1.09 -18.30 16.31
C MET A 426 0.76 -17.47 15.06
N TYR A 427 -0.40 -16.82 15.02
CA TYR A 427 -0.77 -15.92 13.93
C TYR A 427 0.17 -14.70 13.85
N GLU A 428 0.41 -14.03 14.98
CA GLU A 428 1.43 -12.97 15.10
C GLU A 428 2.82 -13.48 14.65
N GLY A 429 3.14 -14.74 14.98
CA GLY A 429 4.32 -15.49 14.53
C GLY A 429 4.55 -15.46 13.01
N LEU A 430 3.49 -15.48 12.22
CA LEU A 430 3.58 -15.54 10.77
C LEU A 430 3.52 -14.18 10.09
N TRP A 431 3.15 -13.13 10.83
CA TRP A 431 2.91 -11.79 10.32
C TRP A 431 3.65 -10.74 11.14
N PRO A 432 5.00 -10.71 11.07
CA PRO A 432 5.80 -9.64 11.66
C PRO A 432 5.42 -8.28 11.06
N GLU A 433 5.53 -7.21 11.85
CA GLU A 433 5.19 -5.83 11.46
C GLU A 433 6.01 -5.36 10.25
N GLU A 434 7.24 -5.88 10.16
CA GLU A 434 8.18 -5.57 9.08
C GLU A 434 7.93 -6.35 7.78
N THR A 435 6.84 -7.13 7.70
CA THR A 435 6.44 -7.81 6.47
C THR A 435 6.12 -6.79 5.37
N ASP A 436 6.84 -6.85 4.25
CA ASP A 436 6.45 -6.13 3.02
C ASP A 436 5.30 -6.87 2.32
N LEU A 437 4.06 -6.55 2.73
CA LEU A 437 2.86 -7.20 2.19
C LEU A 437 2.74 -7.01 0.68
N LEU A 438 3.08 -5.83 0.14
CA LEU A 438 3.03 -5.57 -1.30
C LEU A 438 3.93 -6.52 -2.07
N LYS A 439 5.11 -6.87 -1.55
CA LYS A 439 6.03 -7.84 -2.15
C LYS A 439 5.46 -9.28 -2.19
N LEU A 440 4.59 -9.63 -1.23
CA LEU A 440 3.90 -10.93 -1.17
C LEU A 440 2.64 -11.00 -2.03
N LEU A 441 1.97 -9.87 -2.25
CA LEU A 441 0.74 -9.77 -3.02
C LEU A 441 0.97 -10.08 -4.52
N PRO A 442 -0.05 -10.63 -5.21
CA PRO A 442 -0.06 -10.69 -6.68
C PRO A 442 0.14 -9.29 -7.28
N LYS A 443 0.70 -9.24 -8.49
CA LYS A 443 0.91 -8.00 -9.25
C LYS A 443 -0.16 -7.85 -10.34
N PRO A 444 -0.38 -6.64 -10.89
CA PRO A 444 -1.33 -6.42 -11.99
C PRO A 444 -0.81 -7.04 -13.30
N ASP A 445 -0.83 -8.38 -13.37
CA ASP A 445 -0.33 -9.22 -14.45
C ASP A 445 -1.43 -9.62 -15.47
N GLY A 446 -2.64 -9.09 -15.29
CA GLY A 446 -3.80 -9.36 -16.13
C GLY A 446 -4.33 -10.79 -16.01
N MET A 447 -4.10 -11.48 -14.88
CA MET A 447 -4.85 -12.67 -14.50
C MET A 447 -6.20 -12.26 -13.88
N PRO A 448 -7.26 -13.06 -14.06
CA PRO A 448 -8.57 -12.76 -13.48
C PRO A 448 -8.52 -12.95 -11.96
N ARG A 449 -8.78 -11.85 -11.23
CA ARG A 449 -8.86 -11.81 -9.78
C ARG A 449 -9.95 -10.87 -9.31
N ALA A 450 -10.47 -11.09 -8.11
CA ALA A 450 -11.34 -10.12 -7.44
C ALA A 450 -11.00 -9.97 -5.95
N VAL A 451 -11.03 -8.75 -5.43
CA VAL A 451 -11.05 -8.47 -4.00
C VAL A 451 -12.49 -8.58 -3.53
N TYR A 452 -12.75 -9.49 -2.59
CA TYR A 452 -14.04 -9.55 -1.91
C TYR A 452 -14.06 -8.52 -0.79
N THR A 453 -15.10 -7.69 -0.75
CA THR A 453 -15.41 -6.80 0.37
C THR A 453 -16.83 -7.06 0.84
N GLY A 454 -16.97 -7.43 2.11
CA GLY A 454 -18.26 -7.88 2.66
C GLY A 454 -18.09 -8.49 4.04
N ALA A 455 -19.04 -9.33 4.44
CA ALA A 455 -19.07 -9.92 5.78
C ALA A 455 -18.02 -11.05 5.90
N ILE A 456 -17.03 -10.85 6.78
CA ILE A 456 -16.07 -11.89 7.16
C ILE A 456 -16.65 -12.65 8.35
N HIS A 457 -17.65 -13.49 8.08
CA HIS A 457 -18.35 -14.32 9.07
C HIS A 457 -18.51 -15.75 8.54
N PRO A 458 -18.33 -16.81 9.37
CA PRO A 458 -18.46 -18.20 8.95
C PRO A 458 -19.77 -18.51 8.23
N ASP A 459 -20.88 -18.04 8.78
CA ASP A 459 -22.22 -18.31 8.25
C ASP A 459 -22.51 -17.53 6.95
N ALA A 460 -21.78 -16.44 6.69
CA ALA A 460 -22.04 -15.55 5.56
C ALA A 460 -21.11 -15.81 4.34
N ILE A 461 -19.85 -16.16 4.60
CA ILE A 461 -18.83 -16.21 3.54
C ILE A 461 -19.11 -17.33 2.51
N GLY A 462 -19.74 -18.42 2.96
CA GLY A 462 -20.08 -19.57 2.11
C GLY A 462 -21.19 -19.29 1.10
N GLU A 463 -22.10 -18.36 1.41
CA GLU A 463 -23.31 -18.12 0.60
C GLU A 463 -22.97 -17.68 -0.84
N TYR A 464 -22.09 -16.70 -0.97
CA TYR A 464 -21.77 -16.07 -2.27
C TYR A 464 -20.27 -15.85 -2.47
N ALA A 465 -19.55 -15.43 -1.43
CA ALA A 465 -18.17 -14.96 -1.56
C ALA A 465 -17.25 -16.07 -2.07
N LEU A 466 -17.25 -17.26 -1.46
CA LEU A 466 -16.37 -18.36 -1.87
C LEU A 466 -16.70 -18.88 -3.27
N GLY A 467 -17.99 -19.02 -3.59
CA GLY A 467 -18.46 -19.47 -4.91
C GLY A 467 -18.09 -18.52 -6.05
N ALA A 468 -17.87 -17.23 -5.74
CA ALA A 468 -17.43 -16.24 -6.72
C ALA A 468 -16.08 -16.59 -7.39
N SER A 469 -15.25 -17.41 -6.75
CA SER A 469 -13.96 -17.88 -7.32
C SER A 469 -14.12 -18.66 -8.63
N LEU A 470 -15.27 -19.31 -8.83
CA LEU A 470 -15.58 -20.01 -10.08
C LEU A 470 -15.71 -19.05 -11.26
N TYR A 471 -16.21 -17.85 -11.01
CA TYR A 471 -16.47 -16.83 -12.03
C TYR A 471 -15.29 -15.86 -12.20
N PHE A 472 -14.70 -15.40 -11.10
CA PHE A 472 -13.69 -14.33 -11.10
C PHE A 472 -12.24 -14.82 -11.02
N GLY A 473 -12.01 -16.12 -10.80
CA GLY A 473 -10.68 -16.67 -10.61
C GLY A 473 -10.19 -16.56 -9.17
N GLU A 474 -9.01 -15.98 -8.97
CA GLU A 474 -8.44 -15.86 -7.63
C GLU A 474 -9.18 -14.79 -6.83
N LEU A 475 -9.71 -15.15 -5.66
CA LEU A 475 -10.34 -14.21 -4.73
C LEU A 475 -9.35 -13.77 -3.66
N ILE A 476 -9.26 -12.48 -3.43
CA ILE A 476 -8.51 -11.89 -2.33
C ILE A 476 -9.50 -11.59 -1.21
N ILE A 477 -9.32 -12.23 -0.07
CA ILE A 477 -10.22 -12.14 1.10
C ILE A 477 -9.39 -11.73 2.31
N GLN A 478 -9.90 -10.81 3.13
CA GLN A 478 -9.23 -10.44 4.37
C GLN A 478 -9.36 -11.56 5.42
N HIS A 479 -8.25 -11.83 6.11
CA HIS A 479 -8.11 -12.88 7.11
C HIS A 479 -8.96 -12.54 8.37
N PRO A 480 -9.66 -13.52 8.98
CA PRO A 480 -10.55 -13.25 10.11
C PRO A 480 -9.79 -12.91 11.40
N PHE A 481 -8.59 -13.47 11.60
CA PHE A 481 -7.75 -13.19 12.77
C PHE A 481 -7.15 -11.79 12.71
N VAL A 482 -7.16 -11.13 13.87
CA VAL A 482 -6.46 -9.85 14.10
C VAL A 482 -5.00 -10.11 14.48
N ASN A 483 -4.09 -9.23 14.05
CA ASN A 483 -2.72 -9.28 14.50
C ASN A 483 -2.59 -8.68 15.92
N ALA A 484 -2.27 -9.52 16.90
CA ALA A 484 -2.23 -9.12 18.31
C ALA A 484 -1.25 -7.96 18.58
N ARG A 485 -0.15 -7.89 17.81
CA ARG A 485 0.90 -6.88 17.98
C ARG A 485 0.41 -5.46 17.74
N THR A 486 -0.58 -5.29 16.85
CA THR A 486 -1.05 -3.96 16.43
C THR A 486 -2.15 -3.41 17.34
N LEU A 487 -2.46 -4.13 18.43
CA LEU A 487 -3.52 -3.81 19.38
C LEU A 487 -2.96 -3.35 20.72
N GLN A 488 -3.64 -2.39 21.34
CA GLN A 488 -3.33 -1.96 22.70
C GLN A 488 -3.47 -3.12 23.68
N PRO A 489 -2.70 -3.17 24.79
CA PRO A 489 -2.68 -4.30 25.71
C PRO A 489 -4.07 -4.77 26.18
N LYS A 490 -4.99 -3.85 26.46
CA LYS A 490 -6.36 -4.16 26.90
C LYS A 490 -7.24 -4.86 25.86
N TYR A 491 -6.93 -4.71 24.57
CA TYR A 491 -7.62 -5.36 23.46
C TYR A 491 -6.77 -6.46 22.82
N ASN A 492 -5.61 -6.79 23.38
CA ASN A 492 -4.70 -7.75 22.77
C ASN A 492 -5.16 -9.18 23.12
N PRO A 493 -5.44 -10.06 22.14
CA PRO A 493 -5.97 -11.41 22.39
C PRO A 493 -4.97 -12.36 23.07
N VAL A 494 -3.67 -12.04 23.08
CA VAL A 494 -2.64 -12.78 23.82
C VAL A 494 -2.63 -12.37 25.29
N LYS A 495 -2.91 -11.09 25.60
CA LYS A 495 -2.90 -10.55 26.96
C LYS A 495 -4.27 -10.65 27.66
N THR A 496 -5.35 -10.58 26.89
CA THR A 496 -6.74 -10.65 27.36
C THR A 496 -7.51 -11.71 26.56
N PRO A 497 -7.12 -12.99 26.62
CA PRO A 497 -7.74 -14.06 25.82
C PRO A 497 -9.22 -14.30 26.12
N SER A 498 -9.66 -14.09 27.37
CA SER A 498 -11.05 -14.28 27.80
C SER A 498 -12.07 -13.47 26.99
N ALA A 499 -11.69 -12.26 26.54
CA ALA A 499 -12.55 -11.40 25.73
C ALA A 499 -12.78 -11.94 24.29
N TYR A 500 -11.97 -12.90 23.84
CA TYR A 500 -11.95 -13.42 22.47
C TYR A 500 -12.58 -14.81 22.32
N ARG A 501 -13.20 -15.37 23.38
CA ARG A 501 -13.77 -16.72 23.38
C ARG A 501 -14.77 -16.99 22.25
N GLN A 502 -15.60 -16.02 21.89
CA GLN A 502 -16.52 -16.14 20.74
C GLN A 502 -15.81 -15.89 19.40
N GLU A 503 -14.96 -14.85 19.33
CA GLU A 503 -14.26 -14.45 18.09
C GLU A 503 -13.27 -15.50 17.59
N VAL A 504 -12.60 -16.21 18.49
CA VAL A 504 -11.67 -17.28 18.12
C VAL A 504 -12.42 -18.45 17.46
N LEU A 505 -13.61 -18.80 17.94
CA LEU A 505 -14.43 -19.88 17.36
C LEU A 505 -14.89 -19.50 15.95
N LYS A 506 -15.38 -18.26 15.78
CA LYS A 506 -15.72 -17.73 14.45
C LYS A 506 -14.51 -17.74 13.51
N SER A 507 -13.36 -17.28 13.98
CA SER A 507 -12.16 -17.21 13.16
C SER A 507 -11.63 -18.59 12.75
N ILE A 508 -11.69 -19.59 13.65
CA ILE A 508 -11.33 -20.99 13.35
C ILE A 508 -12.31 -21.60 12.35
N ALA A 509 -13.62 -21.46 12.59
CA ALA A 509 -14.65 -21.99 11.70
C ALA A 509 -14.51 -21.40 10.29
N PHE A 510 -14.34 -20.08 10.19
CA PHE A 510 -14.08 -19.40 8.92
C PHE A 510 -12.83 -19.97 8.23
N LEU A 511 -11.72 -20.09 8.96
CA LEU A 511 -10.46 -20.57 8.41
C LEU A 511 -10.64 -21.98 7.83
N TYR A 512 -11.21 -22.91 8.58
CA TYR A 512 -11.44 -24.27 8.10
C TYR A 512 -12.37 -24.34 6.89
N THR A 513 -13.39 -23.49 6.82
CA THR A 513 -14.25 -23.40 5.63
C THR A 513 -13.47 -22.97 4.38
N VAL A 514 -12.55 -22.00 4.50
CA VAL A 514 -11.85 -21.42 3.34
C VAL A 514 -10.57 -22.16 2.93
N MET A 515 -9.93 -22.89 3.86
CA MET A 515 -8.62 -23.53 3.63
C MET A 515 -8.55 -24.41 2.37
N PRO A 516 -9.54 -25.25 2.01
CA PRO A 516 -9.48 -26.04 0.77
C PRO A 516 -9.29 -25.18 -0.49
N LEU A 517 -9.84 -23.97 -0.51
CA LEU A 517 -9.70 -23.03 -1.63
C LEU A 517 -8.36 -22.27 -1.58
N VAL A 518 -7.82 -22.04 -0.39
CA VAL A 518 -6.45 -21.50 -0.20
C VAL A 518 -5.42 -22.51 -0.71
N ASP A 519 -5.61 -23.80 -0.39
CA ASP A 519 -4.75 -24.88 -0.85
C ASP A 519 -4.73 -24.99 -2.37
N LEU A 520 -5.87 -24.81 -3.03
CA LEU A 520 -5.95 -24.79 -4.50
C LEU A 520 -5.47 -23.48 -5.14
N GLY A 521 -5.21 -22.43 -4.36
CA GLY A 521 -4.84 -21.11 -4.87
C GLY A 521 -5.99 -20.42 -5.61
N LEU A 522 -7.23 -20.71 -5.20
CA LEU A 522 -8.46 -20.01 -5.61
C LEU A 522 -8.79 -18.87 -4.66
N VAL A 523 -8.36 -18.96 -3.39
CA VAL A 523 -8.45 -17.87 -2.41
C VAL A 523 -7.07 -17.50 -1.92
N ASN A 524 -6.78 -16.21 -1.91
CA ASN A 524 -5.62 -15.61 -1.29
C ASN A 524 -6.08 -14.87 -0.03
N LEU A 525 -5.93 -15.53 1.12
CA LEU A 525 -6.41 -15.03 2.41
C LEU A 525 -5.36 -14.13 3.04
N ILE A 526 -5.55 -12.81 2.99
CA ILE A 526 -4.53 -11.82 3.32
C ILE A 526 -4.77 -11.19 4.70
N PRO A 527 -3.74 -10.87 5.48
CA PRO A 527 -3.88 -9.99 6.65
C PRO A 527 -4.33 -8.57 6.24
N ASP A 528 -4.79 -7.78 7.20
CA ASP A 528 -5.12 -6.36 6.95
C ASP A 528 -3.83 -5.60 6.57
N PRO A 529 -3.77 -4.89 5.42
CA PRO A 529 -2.62 -4.07 5.06
C PRO A 529 -2.23 -3.05 6.14
N CYS A 530 -3.21 -2.54 6.89
CA CYS A 530 -3.01 -1.59 7.99
C CYS A 530 -2.31 -2.22 9.21
N ASP A 531 -2.08 -3.53 9.24
CA ASP A 531 -1.29 -4.18 10.29
C ASP A 531 0.22 -4.00 10.12
N PHE A 532 0.69 -3.65 8.92
CA PHE A 532 2.12 -3.54 8.59
C PHE A 532 2.59 -2.10 8.40
N ASP A 533 1.66 -1.15 8.34
CA ASP A 533 1.94 0.25 8.07
C ASP A 533 1.00 1.14 8.90
N MET A 534 1.56 1.71 9.98
CA MET A 534 0.85 2.62 10.88
C MET A 534 0.43 3.91 10.16
N HIS A 535 1.21 4.40 9.20
CA HIS A 535 0.88 5.58 8.43
C HIS A 535 -0.32 5.31 7.51
N LEU A 536 -0.31 4.18 6.79
CA LEU A 536 -1.44 3.70 6.01
C LEU A 536 -2.71 3.59 6.86
N ARG A 537 -2.61 2.99 8.06
CA ARG A 537 -3.72 2.88 9.01
C ARG A 537 -4.32 4.25 9.37
N GLN A 538 -3.47 5.22 9.71
CA GLN A 538 -3.92 6.57 10.08
C GLN A 538 -4.59 7.30 8.92
N GLN A 539 -4.00 7.23 7.72
CA GLN A 539 -4.57 7.86 6.52
C GLN A 539 -5.91 7.21 6.15
N MET A 540 -5.98 5.87 6.14
CA MET A 540 -7.21 5.13 5.89
C MET A 540 -8.33 5.52 6.87
N LEU A 541 -8.03 5.62 8.18
CA LEU A 541 -9.02 6.02 9.18
C LEU A 541 -9.51 7.46 8.97
N TYR A 542 -8.63 8.37 8.58
CA TYR A 542 -9.00 9.74 8.25
C TYR A 542 -9.92 9.81 7.03
N MET A 543 -9.62 9.04 5.98
CA MET A 543 -10.45 8.95 4.77
C MET A 543 -11.82 8.37 5.08
N ALA A 544 -11.87 7.25 5.81
CA ALA A 544 -13.13 6.60 6.17
C ALA A 544 -14.03 7.53 6.98
N ARG A 545 -13.47 8.27 7.96
CA ARG A 545 -14.20 9.29 8.73
C ARG A 545 -14.74 10.39 7.83
N SER A 546 -13.89 10.95 6.97
CA SER A 546 -14.26 12.02 6.04
C SER A 546 -15.36 11.58 5.07
N ARG A 547 -15.30 10.34 4.57
CA ARG A 547 -16.32 9.78 3.67
C ARG A 547 -17.65 9.54 4.38
N SER A 548 -17.61 9.08 5.63
CA SER A 548 -18.80 8.84 6.43
C SER A 548 -19.48 10.11 6.95
N ALA A 549 -18.76 11.25 6.94
CA ALA A 549 -19.29 12.52 7.40
C ALA A 549 -20.46 12.97 6.51
N GLY A 550 -21.65 13.10 7.11
CA GLY A 550 -22.86 13.55 6.41
C GLY A 550 -23.61 12.48 5.61
N VAL A 551 -23.22 11.20 5.67
CA VAL A 551 -23.99 10.09 5.10
C VAL A 551 -24.96 9.55 6.15
N ASP A 552 -26.24 9.38 5.79
CA ASP A 552 -27.24 8.78 6.68
C ASP A 552 -26.83 7.34 7.04
N PRO A 553 -26.63 7.00 8.34
CA PRO A 553 -26.30 5.65 8.78
C PRO A 553 -27.28 4.58 8.28
N LYS A 554 -28.55 4.95 8.03
CA LYS A 554 -29.57 4.03 7.52
C LYS A 554 -29.25 3.46 6.14
N ILE A 555 -28.43 4.15 5.34
CA ILE A 555 -27.98 3.67 4.02
C ILE A 555 -27.12 2.39 4.16
N TYR A 556 -26.54 2.17 5.33
CA TYR A 556 -25.71 1.01 5.64
C TYR A 556 -26.48 -0.10 6.38
N GLU A 557 -27.79 0.06 6.59
CA GLU A 557 -28.61 -0.96 7.22
C GLU A 557 -28.90 -2.10 6.24
N ASP A 558 -28.42 -3.28 6.58
CA ASP A 558 -28.62 -4.52 5.83
C ASP A 558 -29.21 -5.58 6.76
N ASP A 559 -30.35 -6.15 6.36
CA ASP A 559 -31.08 -7.11 7.19
C ASP A 559 -30.28 -8.39 7.44
N ARG A 560 -29.47 -8.82 6.46
CA ARG A 560 -28.58 -9.98 6.60
C ARG A 560 -27.50 -9.73 7.65
N THR A 561 -26.83 -8.57 7.57
CA THR A 561 -25.84 -8.15 8.58
C THR A 561 -26.49 -8.00 9.97
N ARG A 562 -27.71 -7.46 10.06
CA ARG A 562 -28.46 -7.36 11.32
C ARG A 562 -28.83 -8.72 11.90
N ALA A 563 -29.21 -9.69 11.07
CA ALA A 563 -29.50 -11.05 11.50
C ALA A 563 -28.26 -11.69 12.14
N LEU A 564 -27.10 -11.62 11.47
CA LEU A 564 -25.83 -12.11 12.00
C LEU A 564 -25.46 -11.44 13.33
N MET A 565 -25.64 -10.11 13.44
CA MET A 565 -25.40 -9.39 14.70
C MET A 565 -26.34 -9.83 15.82
N ARG A 566 -27.62 -10.13 15.51
CA ARG A 566 -28.58 -10.63 16.49
C ARG A 566 -28.20 -12.02 16.99
N GLU A 567 -27.82 -12.92 16.08
CA GLU A 567 -27.34 -14.27 16.42
C GLU A 567 -26.08 -14.21 17.29
N ASP A 568 -25.11 -13.38 16.93
CA ASP A 568 -23.90 -13.20 17.72
C ASP A 568 -24.19 -12.61 19.11
N THR A 569 -25.17 -11.71 19.20
CA THR A 569 -25.64 -11.17 20.48
C THR A 569 -26.31 -12.27 21.33
N GLN A 570 -27.14 -13.11 20.72
CA GLN A 570 -27.77 -14.25 21.38
C GLN A 570 -26.72 -15.25 21.90
N ARG A 571 -25.70 -15.57 21.11
CA ARG A 571 -24.56 -16.40 21.53
C ARG A 571 -23.82 -15.81 22.73
N GLY A 572 -23.60 -14.49 22.71
CA GLY A 572 -23.03 -13.75 23.85
C GLY A 572 -23.87 -13.88 25.11
N LEU A 573 -25.20 -13.75 25.01
CA LEU A 573 -26.13 -13.93 26.12
C LEU A 573 -26.09 -15.37 26.66
N MET A 574 -26.15 -16.38 25.77
CA MET A 574 -26.10 -17.80 26.16
C MET A 574 -24.79 -18.19 26.84
N SER A 575 -23.69 -17.48 26.56
CA SER A 575 -22.38 -17.75 27.15
C SER A 575 -22.21 -17.27 28.61
N MET A 576 -23.18 -16.55 29.18
CA MET A 576 -23.08 -16.04 30.55
C MET A 576 -23.07 -17.18 31.59
N PRO A 577 -22.49 -16.97 32.78
CA PRO A 577 -22.55 -17.96 33.85
C PRO A 577 -23.99 -18.36 34.19
N GLN A 578 -24.24 -19.65 34.44
CA GLN A 578 -25.58 -20.17 34.78
C GLN A 578 -26.25 -19.39 35.93
N ARG A 579 -25.50 -19.00 36.96
CA ARG A 579 -26.00 -18.15 38.06
C ARG A 579 -26.54 -16.79 37.59
N VAL A 580 -25.89 -16.19 36.59
CA VAL A 580 -26.28 -14.88 36.02
C VAL A 580 -27.51 -15.06 35.15
N LEU A 581 -27.54 -16.12 34.33
CA LEU A 581 -28.70 -16.48 33.51
C LEU A 581 -29.95 -16.72 34.37
N LEU A 582 -29.84 -17.53 35.42
CA LEU A 582 -30.93 -17.76 36.37
C LEU A 582 -31.41 -16.45 37.04
N SER A 583 -30.48 -15.57 37.42
CA SER A 583 -30.82 -14.25 37.99
C SER A 583 -31.57 -13.37 36.97
N GLN A 584 -31.13 -13.36 35.71
CA GLN A 584 -31.81 -12.62 34.64
C GLN A 584 -33.18 -13.21 34.32
N MET A 585 -33.32 -14.54 34.28
CA MET A 585 -34.60 -15.23 34.09
C MET A 585 -35.58 -14.94 35.24
N LYS A 586 -35.11 -14.88 36.49
CA LYS A 586 -35.93 -14.45 37.64
C LYS A 586 -36.50 -13.03 37.47
N LYS A 587 -35.75 -12.13 36.83
CA LYS A 587 -36.20 -10.75 36.55
C LYS A 587 -37.12 -10.66 35.33
N ALA A 588 -36.81 -11.40 34.26
CA ALA A 588 -37.57 -11.35 33.00
C ALA A 588 -38.90 -12.10 33.07
N PHE A 589 -38.97 -13.17 33.87
CA PHE A 589 -40.14 -14.02 34.04
C PHE A 589 -40.49 -14.17 35.53
N PRO A 590 -40.97 -13.11 36.21
CA PRO A 590 -41.26 -13.13 37.64
C PRO A 590 -42.35 -14.15 38.02
N ASP A 591 -43.27 -14.42 37.10
CA ASP A 591 -44.45 -15.27 37.32
C ASP A 591 -44.19 -16.78 37.14
N LYS A 592 -42.99 -17.17 36.68
CA LYS A 592 -42.61 -18.58 36.50
C LYS A 592 -42.08 -19.21 37.78
N SER A 593 -42.42 -20.47 38.03
CA SER A 593 -41.88 -21.27 39.13
C SER A 593 -40.37 -21.54 38.96
N GLU A 594 -39.69 -21.94 40.03
CA GLU A 594 -38.26 -22.28 39.94
C GLU A 594 -38.00 -23.50 39.03
N ALA A 595 -38.89 -24.49 39.03
CA ALA A 595 -38.80 -25.66 38.15
C ALA A 595 -38.89 -25.26 36.67
N GLU A 596 -39.84 -24.39 36.30
CA GLU A 596 -39.97 -23.92 34.92
C GLU A 596 -38.77 -23.08 34.46
N ARG A 597 -38.14 -22.32 35.38
CA ARG A 597 -36.93 -21.55 35.07
C ARG A 597 -35.72 -22.46 34.86
N GLU A 598 -35.64 -23.56 35.61
CA GLU A 598 -34.60 -24.57 35.43
C GLU A 598 -34.80 -25.31 34.09
N ASP A 599 -36.02 -25.68 33.73
CA ASP A 599 -36.33 -26.29 32.43
C ASP A 599 -35.95 -25.37 31.26
N LEU A 600 -36.21 -24.07 31.37
CA LEU A 600 -35.78 -23.05 30.39
C LEU A 600 -34.25 -22.95 30.30
N LEU A 601 -33.54 -23.02 31.43
CA LEU A 601 -32.08 -23.05 31.43
C LEU A 601 -31.57 -24.29 30.69
N GLN A 602 -32.12 -25.47 30.98
CA GLN A 602 -31.71 -26.72 30.30
C GLN A 602 -32.04 -26.70 28.80
N ALA A 603 -33.15 -26.09 28.39
CA ALA A 603 -33.45 -25.88 26.97
C ALA A 603 -32.42 -24.96 26.29
N MET A 604 -32.03 -23.87 26.97
CA MET A 604 -31.04 -22.93 26.45
C MET A 604 -29.63 -23.55 26.35
N LEU A 605 -29.22 -24.36 27.33
CA LEU A 605 -27.95 -25.10 27.29
C LEU A 605 -27.91 -26.10 26.12
N ARG A 606 -29.04 -26.75 25.80
CA ARG A 606 -29.14 -27.62 24.61
C ARG A 606 -29.01 -26.84 23.31
N LEU A 607 -29.64 -25.66 23.20
CA LEU A 607 -29.47 -24.78 22.04
C LEU A 607 -28.02 -24.30 21.89
N GLN A 608 -27.38 -23.94 23.00
CA GLN A 608 -25.97 -23.55 23.05
C GLN A 608 -25.04 -24.66 22.55
N GLU A 609 -25.30 -25.92 22.92
CA GLU A 609 -24.52 -27.05 22.43
C GLU A 609 -24.72 -27.31 20.93
N GLN A 610 -25.94 -27.11 20.41
CA GLN A 610 -26.26 -27.30 18.99
C GLN A 610 -25.69 -26.18 18.10
N ASP A 611 -25.62 -24.95 18.58
CA ASP A 611 -25.04 -23.84 17.83
C ASP A 611 -23.51 -24.02 17.71
N PRO A 612 -22.96 -24.15 16.49
CA PRO A 612 -21.52 -24.38 16.29
C PRO A 612 -20.65 -23.19 16.71
N LEU A 613 -21.18 -21.97 16.85
CA LEU A 613 -20.40 -20.78 17.20
C LEU A 613 -20.60 -20.35 18.66
N ALA A 614 -21.47 -21.02 19.41
CA ALA A 614 -21.67 -20.74 20.83
C ALA A 614 -20.51 -21.27 21.69
N VAL A 615 -20.09 -20.45 22.67
CA VAL A 615 -19.01 -20.79 23.62
C VAL A 615 -19.52 -21.83 24.63
N LEU A 616 -18.79 -22.94 24.83
CA LEU A 616 -19.15 -24.02 25.77
C LEU A 616 -18.24 -24.12 27.00
N GLN A 617 -17.27 -23.22 27.13
CA GLN A 617 -16.35 -23.18 28.26
C GLN A 617 -17.11 -22.76 29.54
N GLN A 618 -16.84 -23.45 30.65
CA GLN A 618 -17.47 -23.17 31.94
C GLN A 618 -16.57 -22.42 32.93
N GLU A 619 -15.37 -22.01 32.51
CA GLU A 619 -14.44 -21.32 33.40
C GLU A 619 -15.02 -20.03 33.99
N PRO A 620 -14.68 -19.71 35.25
CA PRO A 620 -15.31 -18.61 35.96
C PRO A 620 -15.06 -17.29 35.23
N PHE A 621 -16.15 -16.62 34.83
CA PHE A 621 -16.07 -15.21 34.46
C PHE A 621 -15.59 -14.45 35.69
N GLU A 622 -14.36 -13.92 35.67
CA GLU A 622 -13.94 -12.93 36.66
C GLU A 622 -14.88 -11.72 36.53
N SER A 623 -15.79 -11.60 37.49
CA SER A 623 -16.76 -10.53 37.57
C SER A 623 -16.03 -9.22 37.90
N GLY A 624 -15.64 -8.47 36.88
CA GLY A 624 -15.06 -7.14 36.97
C GLY A 624 -15.17 -6.41 35.64
N LYS A 625 -14.94 -5.08 35.64
CA LYS A 625 -15.03 -4.18 34.46
C LYS A 625 -14.11 -4.58 33.26
N VAL A 626 -13.38 -5.69 33.37
CA VAL A 626 -12.41 -6.23 32.41
C VAL A 626 -12.98 -7.45 31.64
N GLY A 627 -14.12 -8.02 32.06
CA GLY A 627 -14.71 -9.26 31.49
C GLY A 627 -15.74 -9.06 30.37
N GLY A 628 -15.60 -8.04 29.52
CA GLY A 628 -16.50 -7.86 28.37
C GLY A 628 -16.17 -8.82 27.24
N SER A 629 -17.18 -9.53 26.72
CA SER A 629 -17.03 -10.28 25.45
C SER A 629 -16.89 -9.30 24.30
N LEU A 630 -15.87 -9.48 23.46
CA LEU A 630 -15.69 -8.68 22.25
C LEU A 630 -16.50 -9.33 21.12
N GLY A 631 -17.59 -8.70 20.68
CA GLY A 631 -18.30 -9.09 19.46
C GLY A 631 -17.93 -8.16 18.32
N THR A 632 -17.30 -8.69 17.27
CA THR A 632 -16.97 -7.93 16.05
C THR A 632 -17.73 -8.47 14.85
N ALA A 633 -18.63 -7.65 14.31
CA ALA A 633 -19.16 -7.83 12.96
C ALA A 633 -18.23 -7.08 11.99
N LYS A 634 -17.50 -7.83 11.14
CA LYS A 634 -16.49 -7.27 10.25
C LYS A 634 -17.00 -7.21 8.81
N LEU A 635 -17.30 -6.00 8.34
CA LEU A 635 -17.34 -5.71 6.90
C LEU A 635 -15.93 -5.30 6.46
N ALA A 636 -15.23 -6.21 5.78
CA ALA A 636 -13.81 -6.05 5.50
C ALA A 636 -13.43 -6.61 4.11
N PRO A 637 -12.41 -6.02 3.45
CA PRO A 637 -11.82 -4.71 3.74
C PRO A 637 -12.86 -3.59 3.56
N ASN A 638 -12.63 -2.42 4.14
CA ASN A 638 -13.45 -1.24 3.85
C ASN A 638 -13.22 -0.72 2.42
N PHE A 639 -13.94 0.32 2.00
CA PHE A 639 -13.83 0.90 0.66
C PHE A 639 -12.37 1.22 0.27
N GLU A 640 -11.67 1.95 1.13
CA GLU A 640 -10.32 2.43 0.88
C GLU A 640 -9.33 1.28 0.69
N MET A 641 -9.38 0.25 1.56
CA MET A 641 -8.52 -0.92 1.46
C MET A 641 -8.94 -1.85 0.30
N ALA A 642 -10.24 -1.93 -0.04
CA ALA A 642 -10.70 -2.67 -1.21
C ALA A 642 -10.14 -2.07 -2.50
N MET A 643 -10.19 -0.74 -2.65
CA MET A 643 -9.59 -0.01 -3.77
C MET A 643 -8.07 -0.19 -3.80
N TYR A 644 -7.39 0.01 -2.67
CA TYR A 644 -5.94 -0.17 -2.53
C TYR A 644 -5.49 -1.57 -2.99
N LEU A 645 -6.15 -2.62 -2.50
CA LEU A 645 -5.83 -4.00 -2.85
C LEU A 645 -6.15 -4.31 -4.31
N ALA A 646 -7.29 -3.83 -4.82
CA ALA A 646 -7.69 -4.05 -6.21
C ALA A 646 -6.68 -3.44 -7.18
N GLN A 647 -6.24 -2.21 -6.91
CA GLN A 647 -5.23 -1.52 -7.72
C GLN A 647 -3.84 -2.16 -7.59
N ALA A 648 -3.40 -2.52 -6.38
CA ALA A 648 -2.10 -3.17 -6.15
C ALA A 648 -1.98 -4.55 -6.83
N THR A 649 -3.10 -5.26 -6.99
CA THR A 649 -3.12 -6.65 -7.50
C THR A 649 -3.69 -6.79 -8.90
N GLY A 650 -4.22 -5.71 -9.47
CA GLY A 650 -4.94 -5.71 -10.74
C GLY A 650 -6.21 -6.55 -10.69
N ALA A 651 -6.93 -6.50 -9.58
CA ALA A 651 -8.16 -7.24 -9.35
C ALA A 651 -9.40 -6.36 -9.59
N SER A 652 -10.52 -7.01 -9.89
CA SER A 652 -11.86 -6.40 -9.79
C SER A 652 -12.27 -6.32 -8.32
N ILE A 653 -13.35 -5.61 -8.00
CA ILE A 653 -13.97 -5.68 -6.65
C ILE A 653 -15.28 -6.45 -6.76
N VAL A 654 -15.56 -7.33 -5.79
CA VAL A 654 -16.83 -8.04 -5.67
C VAL A 654 -17.39 -7.89 -4.27
N THR A 655 -18.69 -7.62 -4.17
CA THR A 655 -19.40 -7.46 -2.89
C THR A 655 -20.79 -8.06 -2.96
N ASP A 656 -21.18 -8.78 -1.92
CA ASP A 656 -22.55 -9.17 -1.63
C ASP A 656 -23.23 -8.25 -0.60
N SER A 657 -22.51 -7.23 -0.11
CA SER A 657 -23.01 -6.22 0.82
C SER A 657 -23.61 -5.02 0.07
N PRO A 658 -24.90 -4.69 0.29
CA PRO A 658 -25.54 -3.49 -0.26
C PRO A 658 -24.84 -2.20 0.19
N ALA A 659 -24.40 -2.18 1.45
CA ALA A 659 -23.64 -1.07 2.06
C ALA A 659 -22.35 -0.77 1.28
N ARG A 660 -21.52 -1.79 0.99
CA ARG A 660 -20.29 -1.62 0.20
C ARG A 660 -20.61 -1.22 -1.24
N TRP A 661 -21.68 -1.76 -1.82
CA TRP A 661 -22.12 -1.40 -3.17
C TRP A 661 -22.48 0.09 -3.29
N GLN A 662 -23.19 0.63 -2.31
CA GLN A 662 -23.53 2.07 -2.27
C GLN A 662 -22.29 2.95 -2.17
N GLU A 663 -21.28 2.57 -1.39
CA GLU A 663 -20.01 3.30 -1.34
C GLU A 663 -19.32 3.36 -2.72
N MET A 664 -19.34 2.24 -3.47
CA MET A 664 -18.78 2.18 -4.82
C MET A 664 -19.55 3.05 -5.81
N LEU A 665 -20.89 3.08 -5.71
CA LEU A 665 -21.74 3.96 -6.52
C LEU A 665 -21.46 5.44 -6.22
N MET A 666 -21.35 5.81 -4.95
CA MET A 666 -21.01 7.17 -4.53
C MET A 666 -19.63 7.59 -5.02
N ALA A 667 -18.63 6.69 -4.94
CA ALA A 667 -17.29 6.95 -5.46
C ALA A 667 -17.29 7.16 -6.98
N ALA A 668 -18.03 6.34 -7.72
CA ALA A 668 -18.18 6.48 -9.16
C ALA A 668 -18.88 7.79 -9.57
N ALA A 669 -19.80 8.32 -8.74
CA ALA A 669 -20.50 9.58 -9.01
C ALA A 669 -19.64 10.82 -8.69
N ARG A 670 -18.70 10.74 -7.73
CA ARG A 670 -17.88 11.87 -7.26
C ARG A 670 -16.89 12.40 -8.30
N THR A 671 -16.61 11.67 -9.37
CA THR A 671 -15.64 12.08 -10.40
C THR A 671 -16.13 13.25 -11.28
N GLY A 672 -17.34 13.79 -11.07
CA GLY A 672 -17.90 14.92 -11.82
C GLY A 672 -18.15 14.65 -13.31
N ARG A 673 -17.77 13.46 -13.78
CA ARG A 673 -18.01 12.91 -15.11
C ARG A 673 -19.11 11.87 -15.00
N ILE A 674 -20.11 11.93 -15.87
CA ILE A 674 -21.09 10.85 -16.00
C ILE A 674 -20.31 9.59 -16.43
N PRO A 675 -20.28 8.52 -15.60
CA PRO A 675 -19.49 7.35 -15.92
C PRO A 675 -20.00 6.71 -17.22
N THR A 676 -19.12 6.62 -18.23
CA THR A 676 -19.49 5.97 -19.49
C THR A 676 -19.34 4.47 -19.32
N VAL A 677 -20.42 3.72 -19.57
CA VAL A 677 -20.37 2.25 -19.51
C VAL A 677 -19.55 1.73 -20.70
N ALA A 678 -18.49 0.98 -20.39
CA ALA A 678 -17.56 0.43 -21.37
C ALA A 678 -18.20 -0.68 -22.22
N LEU A 679 -18.97 -1.57 -21.58
CA LEU A 679 -19.54 -2.78 -22.20
C LEU A 679 -21.02 -2.93 -21.86
N PRO A 680 -21.91 -2.09 -22.42
CA PRO A 680 -23.32 -2.04 -22.04
C PRO A 680 -24.08 -3.33 -22.34
N GLU A 681 -23.79 -3.99 -23.47
CA GLU A 681 -24.40 -5.27 -23.85
C GLU A 681 -24.04 -6.39 -22.86
N LEU A 682 -22.75 -6.49 -22.49
CA LEU A 682 -22.28 -7.48 -21.52
C LEU A 682 -22.88 -7.20 -20.13
N ALA A 683 -22.85 -5.95 -19.67
CA ALA A 683 -23.42 -5.57 -18.38
C ALA A 683 -24.93 -5.89 -18.31
N ARG A 684 -25.67 -5.68 -19.41
CA ARG A 684 -27.08 -6.06 -19.50
C ARG A 684 -27.28 -7.57 -19.45
N ALA A 685 -26.49 -8.33 -20.22
CA ALA A 685 -26.55 -9.79 -20.23
C ALA A 685 -26.24 -10.38 -18.85
N MET A 686 -25.24 -9.83 -18.13
CA MET A 686 -24.95 -10.20 -16.74
C MET A 686 -26.14 -9.92 -15.84
N ARG A 687 -26.70 -8.70 -15.88
CA ARG A 687 -27.83 -8.30 -15.04
C ARG A 687 -29.06 -9.17 -15.26
N GLN A 688 -29.31 -9.64 -16.47
CA GLN A 688 -30.47 -10.47 -16.81
C GLN A 688 -30.29 -11.96 -16.49
N SER A 689 -29.07 -12.40 -16.21
CA SER A 689 -28.76 -13.81 -15.93
C SER A 689 -28.93 -14.15 -14.45
N SER A 690 -29.33 -15.39 -14.15
CA SER A 690 -29.24 -15.97 -12.80
C SER A 690 -27.88 -16.63 -12.60
N PHE A 691 -27.34 -16.52 -11.39
CA PHE A 691 -26.06 -17.12 -10.99
C PHE A 691 -26.28 -18.04 -9.81
N ALA A 692 -25.91 -19.31 -9.98
CA ALA A 692 -25.87 -20.28 -8.90
C ALA A 692 -24.50 -20.27 -8.19
N PHE A 693 -24.52 -20.33 -6.87
CA PHE A 693 -23.33 -20.36 -6.02
C PHE A 693 -23.33 -21.63 -5.16
N PRO A 694 -22.34 -22.54 -5.32
CA PRO A 694 -22.17 -23.68 -4.44
C PRO A 694 -21.89 -23.27 -3.00
N GLN A 695 -22.50 -23.96 -2.04
CA GLN A 695 -22.47 -23.58 -0.62
C GLN A 695 -21.31 -24.19 0.17
N THR A 696 -20.58 -25.16 -0.40
CA THR A 696 -19.44 -25.81 0.28
C THR A 696 -18.13 -25.61 -0.48
N SER A 697 -17.03 -25.43 0.27
CA SER A 697 -15.70 -25.25 -0.33
C SER A 697 -15.22 -26.48 -1.10
N SER A 698 -15.62 -27.68 -0.68
CA SER A 698 -15.34 -28.94 -1.39
C SER A 698 -16.02 -29.00 -2.76
N ASP A 699 -17.27 -28.55 -2.86
CA ASP A 699 -17.99 -28.51 -4.14
C ASP A 699 -17.38 -27.47 -5.08
N ILE A 700 -17.04 -26.29 -4.55
CA ILE A 700 -16.34 -25.23 -5.31
C ILE A 700 -15.00 -25.76 -5.83
N ALA A 701 -14.23 -26.42 -4.98
CA ALA A 701 -12.95 -27.04 -5.34
C ALA A 701 -13.12 -28.03 -6.49
N ARG A 702 -14.09 -28.96 -6.38
CA ARG A 702 -14.39 -29.94 -7.43
C ARG A 702 -14.76 -29.27 -8.76
N LEU A 703 -15.67 -28.29 -8.72
CA LEU A 703 -16.15 -27.57 -9.90
C LEU A 703 -15.08 -26.70 -10.55
N SER A 704 -14.09 -26.23 -9.79
CA SER A 704 -13.02 -25.36 -10.31
C SER A 704 -12.17 -26.01 -11.42
N PHE A 705 -12.13 -27.35 -11.43
CA PHE A 705 -11.43 -28.18 -12.41
C PHE A 705 -12.24 -28.43 -13.70
N ASP A 706 -13.52 -28.07 -13.74
CA ASP A 706 -14.33 -28.18 -14.96
C ASP A 706 -13.92 -27.11 -15.98
N ASP A 707 -13.74 -27.53 -17.25
CA ASP A 707 -13.32 -26.66 -18.36
C ASP A 707 -14.27 -25.49 -18.61
N THR A 708 -15.54 -25.62 -18.21
CA THR A 708 -16.56 -24.56 -18.30
C THR A 708 -16.11 -23.35 -17.47
N PHE A 709 -15.71 -23.57 -16.22
CA PHE A 709 -15.26 -22.49 -15.34
C PHE A 709 -13.86 -21.98 -15.72
N ALA A 710 -12.99 -22.83 -16.29
CA ALA A 710 -11.73 -22.37 -16.88
C ALA A 710 -11.98 -21.37 -18.03
N THR A 711 -12.94 -21.66 -18.91
CA THR A 711 -13.33 -20.79 -20.01
C THR A 711 -14.00 -19.51 -19.50
N TYR A 712 -14.81 -19.61 -18.45
CA TYR A 712 -15.45 -18.46 -17.79
C TYR A 712 -14.41 -17.45 -17.29
N ARG A 713 -13.39 -17.93 -16.56
CA ARG A 713 -12.27 -17.11 -16.09
C ARG A 713 -11.52 -16.43 -17.23
N GLN A 714 -11.37 -17.10 -18.38
CA GLN A 714 -10.76 -16.51 -19.57
C GLN A 714 -11.61 -15.38 -20.16
N ILE A 715 -12.95 -15.51 -20.16
CA ILE A 715 -13.83 -14.41 -20.59
C ILE A 715 -13.67 -13.20 -19.65
N MET A 716 -13.69 -13.41 -18.33
CA MET A 716 -13.49 -12.32 -17.36
C MET A 716 -12.14 -11.64 -17.52
N ARG A 717 -11.08 -12.43 -17.79
CA ARG A 717 -9.75 -11.92 -18.10
C ARG A 717 -9.72 -11.07 -19.38
N ASP A 718 -10.35 -11.54 -20.45
CA ASP A 718 -10.43 -10.83 -21.72
C ASP A 718 -11.19 -9.51 -21.55
N THR A 719 -12.32 -9.54 -20.83
CA THR A 719 -13.11 -8.37 -20.45
C THR A 719 -12.28 -7.36 -19.66
N PHE A 720 -11.58 -7.80 -18.62
CA PHE A 720 -10.72 -6.95 -17.79
C PHE A 720 -9.64 -6.27 -18.63
N LYS A 721 -8.90 -7.04 -19.43
CA LYS A 721 -7.85 -6.50 -20.32
C LYS A 721 -8.40 -5.50 -21.33
N TYR A 722 -9.61 -5.71 -21.84
CA TYR A 722 -10.25 -4.78 -22.77
C TYR A 722 -10.62 -3.47 -22.07
N VAL A 723 -11.32 -3.55 -20.93
CA VAL A 723 -11.77 -2.36 -20.19
C VAL A 723 -10.59 -1.52 -19.70
N THR A 724 -9.52 -2.14 -19.18
CA THR A 724 -8.32 -1.41 -18.73
C THR A 724 -7.63 -0.64 -19.85
N LYS A 725 -7.77 -1.05 -21.12
CA LYS A 725 -7.15 -0.38 -22.27
C LYS A 725 -8.06 0.60 -22.99
N LEU A 726 -9.33 0.67 -22.59
CA LEU A 726 -10.35 1.42 -23.35
C LEU A 726 -10.12 2.93 -23.28
N SER A 727 -9.51 3.44 -22.21
CA SER A 727 -9.16 4.87 -22.09
C SER A 727 -8.16 5.34 -23.15
N ASP A 728 -7.31 4.43 -23.63
CA ASP A 728 -6.17 4.75 -24.49
C ASP A 728 -6.37 4.25 -25.93
N GLN A 729 -7.45 3.52 -26.20
CA GLN A 729 -7.70 2.84 -27.47
C GLN A 729 -9.12 3.10 -27.98
N SER A 730 -9.27 3.09 -29.30
CA SER A 730 -10.60 3.14 -29.92
C SER A 730 -11.42 1.90 -29.62
N ARG A 731 -12.73 2.09 -29.44
CA ARG A 731 -13.71 1.02 -29.26
C ARG A 731 -13.71 0.07 -30.45
N LYS A 732 -13.85 -1.23 -30.17
CA LYS A 732 -13.88 -2.30 -31.17
C LYS A 732 -15.21 -3.07 -31.08
N PRO A 733 -16.26 -2.63 -31.80
CA PRO A 733 -17.60 -3.21 -31.69
C PRO A 733 -17.65 -4.74 -31.85
N ASN A 734 -16.85 -5.29 -32.76
CA ASN A 734 -16.78 -6.74 -32.98
C ASN A 734 -16.25 -7.51 -31.74
N VAL A 735 -15.30 -6.92 -31.01
CA VAL A 735 -14.76 -7.50 -29.77
C VAL A 735 -15.81 -7.43 -28.67
N GLU A 736 -16.50 -6.30 -28.54
CA GLU A 736 -17.54 -6.08 -27.52
C GLU A 736 -18.73 -7.03 -27.70
N GLN A 737 -19.24 -7.17 -28.93
CA GLN A 737 -20.29 -8.13 -29.27
C GLN A 737 -19.82 -9.58 -29.08
N GLY A 738 -18.56 -9.86 -29.42
CA GLY A 738 -17.94 -11.17 -29.21
C GLY A 738 -17.87 -11.56 -27.72
N LEU A 739 -17.49 -10.63 -26.84
CA LEU A 739 -17.47 -10.83 -25.39
C LEU A 739 -18.86 -11.11 -24.83
N ALA A 740 -19.86 -10.29 -25.18
CA ALA A 740 -21.24 -10.49 -24.73
C ALA A 740 -21.80 -11.84 -25.20
N SER A 741 -21.58 -12.20 -26.47
CA SER A 741 -22.07 -13.46 -27.03
C SER A 741 -21.38 -14.69 -26.40
N ARG A 742 -20.06 -14.61 -26.18
CA ARG A 742 -19.30 -15.66 -25.48
C ARG A 742 -19.78 -15.82 -24.03
N PHE A 743 -20.02 -14.71 -23.34
CA PHE A 743 -20.57 -14.70 -21.99
C PHE A 743 -21.90 -15.42 -21.93
N THR A 744 -22.90 -15.05 -22.74
CA THR A 744 -24.25 -15.64 -22.70
C THR A 744 -24.22 -17.16 -22.92
N ARG A 745 -23.46 -17.63 -23.91
CA ARG A 745 -23.29 -19.07 -24.16
C ARG A 745 -22.64 -19.79 -22.98
N MET A 746 -21.58 -19.20 -22.42
CA MET A 746 -20.86 -19.78 -21.31
C MET A 746 -21.69 -19.79 -20.02
N GLN A 747 -22.47 -18.73 -19.77
CA GLN A 747 -23.37 -18.64 -18.63
C GLN A 747 -24.41 -19.75 -18.64
N ALA A 748 -25.08 -19.97 -19.77
CA ALA A 748 -26.04 -21.06 -19.91
C ALA A 748 -25.42 -22.43 -19.61
N ARG A 749 -24.21 -22.69 -20.14
CA ARG A 749 -23.47 -23.93 -19.88
C ARG A 749 -23.07 -24.06 -18.40
N ALA A 750 -22.56 -23.00 -17.78
CA ALA A 750 -22.17 -23.01 -16.36
C ALA A 750 -23.36 -23.32 -15.45
N GLN A 751 -24.53 -22.71 -15.70
CA GLN A 751 -25.73 -23.00 -14.92
C GLN A 751 -26.22 -24.44 -15.12
N GLN A 752 -26.12 -25.01 -16.33
CA GLN A 752 -26.44 -26.42 -16.57
C GLN A 752 -25.50 -27.38 -15.82
N VAL A 753 -24.19 -27.08 -15.78
CA VAL A 753 -23.22 -27.89 -15.02
C VAL A 753 -23.56 -27.87 -13.53
N LEU A 754 -23.86 -26.68 -12.98
CA LEU A 754 -24.23 -26.52 -11.57
C LEU A 754 -25.53 -27.27 -11.23
N GLN A 755 -26.56 -27.15 -12.06
CA GLN A 755 -27.82 -27.88 -11.87
C GLN A 755 -27.63 -29.40 -11.92
N LYS A 756 -26.77 -29.91 -12.81
CA LYS A 756 -26.47 -31.34 -12.91
C LYS A 756 -25.61 -31.87 -11.77
N ALA A 757 -24.87 -31.01 -11.06
CA ALA A 757 -23.98 -31.42 -9.98
C ALA A 757 -24.73 -31.96 -8.75
N ASN A 758 -26.04 -31.69 -8.63
CA ASN A 758 -26.90 -32.11 -7.52
C ASN A 758 -26.33 -31.73 -6.14
N ILE A 759 -25.93 -30.47 -5.99
CA ILE A 759 -25.36 -29.89 -4.77
C ILE A 759 -26.23 -28.72 -4.28
N PRO A 760 -26.11 -28.30 -3.01
CA PRO A 760 -26.76 -27.09 -2.52
C PRO A 760 -26.24 -25.85 -3.26
N LEU A 761 -27.18 -25.04 -3.77
CA LEU A 761 -26.90 -23.83 -4.56
C LEU A 761 -27.76 -22.67 -4.07
N GLU A 762 -27.15 -21.52 -3.85
CA GLU A 762 -27.87 -20.25 -3.69
C GLU A 762 -27.96 -19.52 -5.03
N GLN A 763 -29.10 -18.87 -5.27
CA GLN A 763 -29.34 -18.11 -6.49
C GLN A 763 -29.19 -16.62 -6.21
N ALA A 764 -28.43 -15.94 -7.06
CA ALA A 764 -28.28 -14.50 -7.02
C ALA A 764 -28.23 -13.88 -8.41
N ARG A 765 -28.41 -12.57 -8.45
CA ARG A 765 -28.16 -11.76 -9.65
C ARG A 765 -26.81 -11.08 -9.53
N MET A 766 -26.16 -10.84 -10.65
CA MET A 766 -24.89 -10.13 -10.68
C MET A 766 -25.03 -8.82 -11.46
N ILE A 767 -24.67 -7.73 -10.81
CA ILE A 767 -24.66 -6.40 -11.42
C ILE A 767 -23.20 -5.98 -11.59
N GLY A 768 -22.76 -5.84 -12.83
CA GLY A 768 -21.42 -5.36 -13.17
C GLY A 768 -21.39 -3.88 -13.51
N MET A 769 -20.59 -3.11 -12.78
CA MET A 769 -20.15 -1.78 -13.18
C MET A 769 -18.84 -1.89 -13.95
N LEU A 770 -18.93 -1.66 -15.27
CA LEU A 770 -17.81 -1.71 -16.21
C LEU A 770 -17.65 -0.31 -16.80
N PHE A 771 -16.80 0.53 -16.21
CA PHE A 771 -16.65 1.92 -16.63
C PHE A 771 -15.41 2.13 -17.48
N GLU A 772 -15.55 2.99 -18.50
CA GLU A 772 -14.41 3.53 -19.23
C GLU A 772 -13.59 4.42 -18.27
N GLY A 773 -12.32 4.08 -18.07
CA GLY A 773 -11.45 4.75 -17.08
C GLY A 773 -11.62 4.29 -15.62
N GLY A 774 -12.54 3.36 -15.34
CA GLY A 774 -12.70 2.74 -14.01
C GLY A 774 -13.17 3.69 -12.89
N ILE A 775 -13.23 3.17 -11.66
CA ILE A 775 -13.42 3.97 -10.44
C ILE A 775 -12.04 4.45 -9.98
N GLN A 776 -11.88 5.76 -9.80
CA GLN A 776 -10.64 6.40 -9.39
C GLN A 776 -10.84 7.19 -8.10
N ASP A 777 -9.90 7.05 -7.17
CA ASP A 777 -9.74 7.93 -6.01
C ASP A 777 -8.26 8.32 -5.91
N ASN A 778 -7.96 9.61 -6.09
CA ASN A 778 -6.59 10.13 -6.02
C ASN A 778 -5.95 9.87 -4.66
N THR A 779 -6.72 9.88 -3.58
CA THR A 779 -6.19 9.61 -2.26
C THR A 779 -5.75 8.15 -2.12
N VAL A 780 -6.43 7.19 -2.77
CA VAL A 780 -5.97 5.79 -2.79
C VAL A 780 -4.69 5.63 -3.61
N ASN A 781 -4.56 6.34 -4.75
CA ASN A 781 -3.31 6.38 -5.51
C ASN A 781 -2.16 6.91 -4.65
N ARG A 782 -2.42 7.96 -3.86
CA ARG A 782 -1.47 8.47 -2.87
C ARG A 782 -1.09 7.41 -1.83
N LEU A 783 -2.04 6.66 -1.28
CA LEU A 783 -1.74 5.58 -0.33
C LEU A 783 -0.79 4.54 -0.94
N LEU A 784 -1.02 4.12 -2.19
CA LEU A 784 -0.16 3.17 -2.89
C LEU A 784 1.27 3.72 -3.07
N LEU A 785 1.39 4.99 -3.45
CA LEU A 785 2.67 5.67 -3.58
C LEU A 785 3.40 5.77 -2.23
N MET A 786 2.70 6.15 -1.16
CA MET A 786 3.24 6.25 0.19
C MET A 786 3.67 4.89 0.74
N SER A 787 2.94 3.83 0.46
CA SER A 787 3.30 2.44 0.81
C SER A 787 4.36 1.83 -0.12
N SER A 788 5.02 2.62 -0.97
CA SER A 788 6.14 2.20 -1.82
C SER A 788 5.77 1.18 -2.93
N SER A 789 4.53 1.23 -3.42
CA SER A 789 4.05 0.39 -4.52
C SER A 789 4.67 0.82 -5.86
N GLU A 790 5.41 -0.08 -6.50
CA GLU A 790 6.04 0.17 -7.81
C GLU A 790 5.15 -0.19 -9.00
N ASN A 791 4.20 -1.11 -8.80
CA ASN A 791 3.34 -1.61 -9.86
C ASN A 791 1.92 -1.69 -9.33
N HIS A 792 1.07 -0.78 -9.77
CA HIS A 792 -0.35 -0.76 -9.43
C HIS A 792 -1.14 -0.19 -10.61
N LEU A 793 -2.43 -0.52 -10.66
CA LEU A 793 -3.34 0.11 -11.61
C LEU A 793 -3.76 1.50 -11.12
N PRO A 794 -3.96 2.46 -12.04
CA PRO A 794 -4.40 3.81 -11.71
C PRO A 794 -5.84 3.93 -11.17
N ASN A 795 -6.66 2.91 -11.41
CA ASN A 795 -8.09 2.86 -11.11
C ASN A 795 -8.53 1.39 -11.00
N VAL A 796 -9.76 1.18 -10.53
CA VAL A 796 -10.42 -0.14 -10.52
C VAL A 796 -11.40 -0.20 -11.70
N PRO A 797 -11.11 -0.99 -12.75
CA PRO A 797 -11.90 -0.97 -13.99
C PRO A 797 -13.27 -1.64 -13.86
N MET A 798 -13.42 -2.58 -12.93
CA MET A 798 -14.60 -3.44 -12.84
C MET A 798 -14.99 -3.70 -11.39
N VAL A 799 -16.27 -3.47 -11.06
CA VAL A 799 -16.85 -3.73 -9.75
C VAL A 799 -18.15 -4.51 -9.90
N PHE A 800 -18.37 -5.50 -9.05
CA PHE A 800 -19.50 -6.41 -9.12
C PHE A 800 -20.28 -6.44 -7.81
N HIS A 801 -21.59 -6.34 -7.92
CA HIS A 801 -22.51 -6.64 -6.84
C HIS A 801 -23.17 -7.99 -7.08
N ILE A 802 -23.09 -8.86 -6.09
CA ILE A 802 -23.91 -10.07 -6.00
C ILE A 802 -25.15 -9.67 -5.20
N GLU A 803 -26.28 -9.54 -5.89
CA GLU A 803 -27.57 -9.24 -5.31
C GLU A 803 -28.25 -10.57 -4.94
N PRO A 804 -28.41 -10.89 -3.64
CA PRO A 804 -29.05 -12.12 -3.21
C PRO A 804 -30.45 -12.27 -3.81
N GLY A 805 -30.83 -13.48 -4.21
CA GLY A 805 -32.20 -13.76 -4.62
C GLY A 805 -33.17 -13.43 -3.49
N LYS A 806 -34.27 -12.71 -3.77
CA LYS A 806 -35.33 -12.49 -2.77
C LYS A 806 -35.81 -13.87 -2.28
N VAL A 807 -35.57 -14.18 -1.01
CA VAL A 807 -36.17 -15.34 -0.35
C VAL A 807 -37.69 -15.17 -0.46
N ALA A 808 -38.34 -16.03 -1.23
CA ALA A 808 -39.78 -16.12 -1.26
C ALA A 808 -40.23 -16.73 0.08
N GLY A 809 -40.31 -15.92 1.15
CA GLY A 809 -40.62 -16.47 2.47
C GLY A 809 -40.48 -15.58 3.70
N SER A 810 -40.48 -14.25 3.60
CA SER A 810 -40.75 -13.40 4.79
C SER A 810 -42.10 -12.72 4.61
N LYS A 811 -43.18 -13.43 5.01
CA LYS A 811 -44.43 -12.73 5.34
C LYS A 811 -44.18 -11.99 6.65
N ASN A 812 -44.57 -10.72 6.66
CA ASN A 812 -44.69 -9.87 7.84
C ASN A 812 -45.39 -10.58 9.01
#